data_AF-A0AAU5RX50-F1
#
_entry.id   AF-A0AAU5RX50-F1
#
_cell.length_a   1.000
_cell.length_b   1.000
_cell.length_c   1.000
_cell.angle_alpha   90.00
_cell.angle_beta   90.00
_cell.angle_gamma   90.00
#
_symmetry.space_group_name_H-M   'P 1'
#
loop_
_entity.id
_entity.type
_entity.pdbx_description
1 polymer ?
#
loop_
_entity_poly.entity_id
_entity_poly.type
_entity_poly.pdbx_seq_one_letter_code
_entity_poly.pdbx_strand_id
1 'polypeptide(L)'
;MKRFRTSRRRRAAAVATAAAALVAGLALSPTGVSPAAAAGTDGPNPACPWVGSTAPVNTRTAQVLSKMTLDDKIAMVHGSAAGPYTGLVPGNSRLCIPALKMQDGPTGVRMSDTTQLPAAANVAASFDPSVARSYGSVIGAEDKAKGVDVDLGPTINIVRDPRWGRAFESYSEDPYLTGQMGAADIEGIQGQDVMAQVKHWAVYNQETNRNTPSDNVIIDDRTVREIYTSAFGAVVAQSDPASAMCSYSTVNGTDACASAYLDSILKDDFGLKGFITSDWGGTHSTVATANAGMDMQMPDASYFGAALKTAVQNGQVAQSRLDDMVTRILREQFRFGFFEHPSKDTPDADASTAAHVDTARKAAEAGTVLLKNSGGVLPLNSRKVKSIAVLGDGAGVDTMTAGGGSASVGGTGTVTPYDGIKARAGAGTTVSYAQGGSGPGGELPAIDSSYLTPASGSGHGLQGDYYTNTTLAGDPAATTTDPQVDFKWNGQAPAAGVSGGSFSAKWTGTITPPATGTYTFGITSDDGSRLFIDGKQLIDNWRDQGSTTQTAQVDLTAGKPVQVEMDYYQSGGDAVAELGWTPPGAGSPLDQAVALAAKSDVAVVYANDFESEGSDLQNIDLPADQNKLISAVAAVNPNTVVVLNTGSAVTMPWLDQVKGVLEAWYPGQQAGNAIASLLFGDVNPSGKLPVTFPTSLDQVPASTAAQFPGVNGTVEYSEGLNVGYRWYDTNKLTPLFPFGYGLSYTSFGFSDLRVGHALSEKGTVPASVEVTNTGSREGAEVAQLYLTDPSSTGEPARQLKGFQKVDLKPHQSKRVTFEISAQDASYWSTDAQAWELATGRYTVQVGDSSRALPLSGAFQVTRNSGPRFTKVSAPATADGGGTLSVKTTFTNASTQSVSQAATQLTVPAGWTKKAVTAATFRKVPAGASATTTWQVTVPAGTGGGAATLAATTAYSGSRGLPPGTGKATVQIAYADLAAARDTVGVTDDADQTPGNLDGKGYSFSAQALASVGVTPGGQVTAGGATFTWPDVPAGQADAVTTGGQLVSQSGSGSALSLLTVGTNGTQTGKVTVTYTDGTTSTSTLNVSDWYSNAAGSGCTLVVTTPHWNRPAGSTNPADQKVSLYAASVPLSSGKQVRYVTLPSNPELHVFATAIS
;
A
#
# COMPACT_ATOMS: atom_id res chain seq x y z
N MET A 1 -12.63 -5.47 -86.49
CA MET A 1 -11.83 -6.62 -86.94
C MET A 1 -10.70 -6.87 -85.94
N LYS A 2 -10.60 -8.12 -85.43
CA LYS A 2 -9.49 -8.83 -84.75
C LYS A 2 -8.75 -8.09 -83.60
N ARG A 3 -9.07 -8.32 -82.31
CA ARG A 3 -8.73 -9.49 -81.42
C ARG A 3 -7.22 -9.78 -81.33
N PHE A 4 -6.60 -9.63 -80.15
CA PHE A 4 -6.29 -10.66 -79.12
C PHE A 4 -5.71 -9.94 -77.86
N ARG A 5 -6.43 -9.86 -76.72
CA ARG A 5 -6.42 -10.73 -75.51
C ARG A 5 -5.06 -10.72 -74.75
N THR A 6 -4.94 -10.48 -73.43
CA THR A 6 -5.90 -10.35 -72.30
C THR A 6 -5.22 -9.78 -71.04
N SER A 7 -5.97 -8.90 -70.33
CA SER A 7 -6.07 -8.64 -68.86
C SER A 7 -4.81 -8.45 -67.99
N ARG A 8 -4.66 -7.45 -67.10
CA ARG A 8 -5.48 -6.31 -66.63
C ARG A 8 -4.49 -5.29 -65.99
N ARG A 9 -4.70 -3.98 -66.23
CA ARG A 9 -3.95 -2.80 -65.71
C ARG A 9 -4.27 -2.55 -64.21
N ARG A 10 -3.38 -2.06 -63.33
CA ARG A 10 -2.63 -0.77 -63.21
C ARG A 10 -3.47 0.46 -62.84
N ARG A 11 -2.98 1.14 -61.77
CA ARG A 11 -2.84 2.59 -61.49
C ARG A 11 -3.99 3.41 -60.87
N ALA A 12 -3.69 3.90 -59.67
CA ALA A 12 -3.46 5.29 -59.25
C ALA A 12 -4.49 6.40 -59.60
N ALA A 13 -4.97 7.01 -58.51
CA ALA A 13 -5.27 8.42 -58.24
C ALA A 13 -5.34 9.43 -59.41
N ALA A 14 -6.46 10.16 -59.44
CA ALA A 14 -6.54 11.56 -59.83
C ALA A 14 -7.76 12.24 -59.17
N VAL A 15 -7.52 13.44 -58.66
CA VAL A 15 -8.42 14.45 -58.07
C VAL A 15 -8.91 15.41 -59.16
N ALA A 16 -10.08 16.05 -58.99
CA ALA A 16 -10.42 17.41 -59.49
C ALA A 16 -11.84 17.81 -58.99
N THR A 17 -12.26 19.03 -58.65
CA THR A 17 -11.68 20.39 -58.47
C THR A 17 -12.84 21.35 -58.11
N ALA A 18 -12.57 22.41 -57.34
CA ALA A 18 -13.09 23.78 -57.55
C ALA A 18 -12.16 24.75 -56.79
N ALA A 19 -11.22 25.43 -57.49
CA ALA A 19 -11.26 26.83 -57.96
C ALA A 19 -11.06 27.85 -56.80
N ALA A 20 -10.13 28.82 -56.81
CA ALA A 20 -9.52 29.55 -57.93
C ALA A 20 -8.10 30.06 -57.59
N ALA A 21 -7.39 30.46 -58.65
CA ALA A 21 -5.97 30.82 -58.72
C ALA A 21 -5.65 32.28 -58.32
N LEU A 22 -4.41 32.49 -57.86
CA LEU A 22 -3.69 33.78 -57.84
C LEU A 22 -2.99 34.02 -59.20
N VAL A 23 -3.00 35.26 -59.71
CA VAL A 23 -2.00 35.79 -60.65
C VAL A 23 -1.66 37.27 -60.34
N ALA A 24 -0.36 37.49 -60.12
CA ALA A 24 0.49 38.68 -60.39
C ALA A 24 0.28 40.04 -59.67
N GLY A 25 1.39 40.57 -59.15
CA GLY A 25 1.60 42.00 -58.90
C GLY A 25 2.79 42.32 -57.99
N LEU A 26 3.95 42.61 -58.59
CA LEU A 26 5.22 43.00 -57.97
C LEU A 26 5.22 44.40 -57.31
N ALA A 27 6.22 44.59 -56.43
CA ALA A 27 6.87 45.83 -55.96
C ALA A 27 6.21 46.49 -54.73
N LEU A 28 6.88 46.77 -53.60
CA LEU A 28 8.21 47.34 -53.38
C LEU A 28 8.86 46.89 -52.06
N SER A 29 10.18 47.08 -52.02
CA SER A 29 11.19 46.78 -51.01
C SER A 29 10.88 47.21 -49.56
N PRO A 30 11.46 46.50 -48.55
CA PRO A 30 11.52 46.96 -47.17
C PRO A 30 12.80 47.77 -46.92
N THR A 31 12.69 48.85 -46.16
CA THR A 31 13.83 49.46 -45.44
C THR A 31 13.44 49.64 -43.99
N GLY A 32 14.21 49.04 -43.08
CA GLY A 32 14.04 49.22 -41.64
C GLY A 32 14.54 48.02 -40.85
N VAL A 33 15.84 47.75 -40.92
CA VAL A 33 16.51 46.80 -40.03
C VAL A 33 16.71 47.48 -38.67
N SER A 34 16.18 46.87 -37.62
CA SER A 34 16.74 46.89 -36.27
C SER A 34 16.94 45.42 -35.85
N PRO A 35 18.02 45.09 -35.14
CA PRO A 35 18.59 43.75 -35.17
C PRO A 35 17.68 42.74 -34.45
N ALA A 36 17.51 41.59 -35.09
CA ALA A 36 17.00 40.39 -34.45
C ALA A 36 17.79 40.12 -33.16
N ALA A 37 17.08 39.97 -32.05
CA ALA A 37 17.62 39.26 -30.90
C ALA A 37 17.96 37.85 -31.38
N ALA A 38 19.22 37.49 -31.27
CA ALA A 38 19.77 36.24 -31.75
C ALA A 38 19.01 35.04 -31.16
N ALA A 39 18.72 34.06 -32.02
CA ALA A 39 18.43 32.70 -31.57
C ALA A 39 19.59 32.23 -30.69
N GLY A 40 19.29 31.99 -29.41
CA GLY A 40 20.23 31.40 -28.47
C GLY A 40 20.57 29.99 -28.92
N THR A 41 21.86 29.70 -29.01
CA THR A 41 22.40 28.36 -29.25
C THR A 41 22.31 27.56 -27.96
N ASP A 42 21.39 26.60 -27.88
CA ASP A 42 21.32 25.62 -26.78
C ASP A 42 22.45 24.59 -26.91
N GLY A 43 23.68 25.01 -26.58
CA GLY A 43 24.76 24.08 -26.24
C GLY A 43 24.62 23.59 -24.79
N PRO A 44 25.18 22.42 -24.43
CA PRO A 44 25.16 21.94 -23.05
C PRO A 44 25.71 23.01 -22.10
N ASN A 45 25.02 23.23 -20.96
CA ASN A 45 25.47 24.14 -19.92
C ASN A 45 26.92 23.75 -19.55
N PRO A 46 27.92 24.63 -19.73
CA PRO A 46 29.32 24.29 -19.50
C PRO A 46 29.60 23.77 -18.08
N ALA A 47 28.78 24.17 -17.09
CA ALA A 47 28.88 23.69 -15.71
C ALA A 47 28.24 22.30 -15.49
N CYS A 48 27.23 21.93 -16.28
CA CYS A 48 26.46 20.70 -16.17
C CYS A 48 26.27 20.07 -17.56
N PRO A 49 27.30 19.43 -18.14
CA PRO A 49 27.29 18.95 -19.53
C PRO A 49 26.28 17.83 -19.80
N TRP A 50 25.68 17.24 -18.76
CA TRP A 50 24.58 16.30 -18.88
C TRP A 50 23.23 16.98 -19.15
N VAL A 51 23.03 18.25 -18.81
CA VAL A 51 21.74 18.96 -19.05
C VAL A 51 21.61 19.32 -20.53
N GLY A 52 20.49 18.95 -21.17
CA GLY A 52 20.28 19.13 -22.61
C GLY A 52 21.12 18.20 -23.50
N SER A 53 21.84 17.24 -22.91
CA SER A 53 22.64 16.25 -23.65
C SER A 53 21.77 15.16 -24.25
N THR A 54 22.07 14.78 -25.50
CA THR A 54 21.41 13.65 -26.19
C THR A 54 22.07 12.30 -25.93
N ALA A 55 23.07 12.24 -25.04
CA ALA A 55 23.71 10.99 -24.65
C ALA A 55 22.69 10.03 -23.98
N PRO A 56 22.87 8.70 -24.09
CA PRO A 56 22.00 7.74 -23.40
C PRO A 56 21.90 8.02 -21.91
N VAL A 57 20.74 7.78 -21.31
CA VAL A 57 20.46 8.04 -19.88
C VAL A 57 21.58 7.50 -18.97
N ASN A 58 21.98 6.23 -19.14
CA ASN A 58 23.03 5.63 -18.33
C ASN A 58 24.38 6.37 -18.44
N THR A 59 24.69 6.95 -19.61
CA THR A 59 25.90 7.76 -19.79
C THR A 59 25.78 9.08 -19.04
N ARG A 60 24.62 9.74 -19.10
CA ARG A 60 24.35 10.99 -18.36
C ARG A 60 24.41 10.74 -16.85
N THR A 61 23.79 9.67 -16.36
CA THR A 61 23.87 9.24 -14.96
C THR A 61 25.31 9.01 -14.51
N ALA A 62 26.11 8.26 -15.27
CA ALA A 62 27.52 8.03 -14.94
C ALA A 62 28.35 9.32 -14.92
N GLN A 63 28.04 10.29 -15.79
CA GLN A 63 28.69 11.60 -15.79
C GLN A 63 28.39 12.37 -14.50
N VAL A 64 27.12 12.47 -14.09
CA VAL A 64 26.71 13.11 -12.83
C VAL A 64 27.39 12.42 -11.65
N LEU A 65 27.26 11.09 -11.56
CA LEU A 65 27.79 10.27 -10.48
C LEU A 65 29.31 10.45 -10.31
N SER A 66 30.05 10.59 -11.41
CA SER A 66 31.50 10.84 -11.39
C SER A 66 31.91 12.19 -10.81
N LYS A 67 30.98 13.15 -10.72
CA LYS A 67 31.17 14.50 -10.16
C LYS A 67 30.61 14.66 -8.75
N MET A 68 29.94 13.63 -8.24
CA MET A 68 29.40 13.60 -6.88
C MET A 68 30.49 13.26 -5.86
N THR A 69 30.54 14.04 -4.79
CA THR A 69 31.20 13.71 -3.53
C THR A 69 30.38 12.67 -2.78
N LEU A 70 30.94 12.12 -1.70
CA LEU A 70 30.19 11.22 -0.82
C LEU A 70 28.94 11.91 -0.24
N ASP A 71 29.05 13.19 0.14
CA ASP A 71 27.95 13.95 0.72
C ASP A 71 26.81 14.19 -0.28
N ASP A 72 27.14 14.46 -1.55
CA ASP A 72 26.09 14.58 -2.57
C ASP A 72 25.34 13.26 -2.75
N LYS A 73 26.03 12.11 -2.64
CA LYS A 73 25.42 10.79 -2.80
C LYS A 73 24.52 10.44 -1.62
N ILE A 74 24.98 10.73 -0.40
CA ILE A 74 24.21 10.53 0.83
C ILE A 74 22.94 11.38 0.80
N ALA A 75 23.04 12.65 0.40
CA ALA A 75 21.88 13.56 0.34
C ALA A 75 20.78 13.12 -0.65
N MET A 76 21.07 12.20 -1.58
CA MET A 76 20.09 11.70 -2.54
C MET A 76 19.32 10.46 -2.06
N VAL A 77 19.77 9.77 -1.01
CA VAL A 77 19.21 8.48 -0.59
C VAL A 77 18.37 8.58 0.68
N HIS A 78 17.96 9.78 1.06
CA HIS A 78 17.06 9.99 2.19
C HIS A 78 16.18 11.23 1.99
N GLY A 79 15.03 11.24 2.63
CA GLY A 79 14.14 12.40 2.69
C GLY A 79 14.67 13.52 3.60
N SER A 80 13.94 14.63 3.60
CA SER A 80 14.21 15.82 4.41
C SER A 80 12.90 16.46 4.86
N ALA A 81 12.94 17.59 5.59
CA ALA A 81 11.74 18.34 5.95
C ALA A 81 10.92 18.68 4.69
N ALA A 82 9.72 18.10 4.58
CA ALA A 82 9.03 17.95 3.30
C ALA A 82 8.18 19.16 2.85
N GLY A 83 8.09 20.22 3.67
CA GLY A 83 7.28 21.40 3.34
C GLY A 83 5.81 21.01 3.08
N PRO A 84 5.23 21.36 1.91
CA PRO A 84 3.85 21.01 1.55
C PRO A 84 3.68 19.60 0.97
N TYR A 85 4.77 18.87 0.70
CA TYR A 85 4.76 17.52 0.12
C TYR A 85 4.89 16.46 1.23
N THR A 86 4.47 15.22 0.96
CA THR A 86 4.66 14.08 1.87
C THR A 86 6.14 13.73 2.00
N GLY A 87 6.90 13.82 0.90
CA GLY A 87 8.34 13.56 0.86
C GLY A 87 9.13 14.54 0.00
N LEU A 88 10.36 14.85 0.41
CA LEU A 88 11.27 15.72 -0.34
C LEU A 88 12.71 15.24 -0.26
N VAL A 89 13.32 15.00 -1.42
CA VAL A 89 14.78 14.91 -1.56
C VAL A 89 15.28 16.23 -2.16
N PRO A 90 16.09 17.02 -1.44
CA PRO A 90 16.55 18.32 -1.92
C PRO A 90 17.37 18.23 -3.21
N GLY A 91 17.22 19.23 -4.09
CA GLY A 91 18.04 19.34 -5.29
C GLY A 91 19.49 19.70 -5.00
N ASN A 92 20.37 19.45 -5.97
CA ASN A 92 21.78 19.81 -5.92
C ASN A 92 22.13 20.82 -7.02
N SER A 93 22.15 22.10 -6.68
CA SER A 93 22.37 23.19 -7.63
C SER A 93 23.74 23.15 -8.31
N ARG A 94 24.78 22.67 -7.62
CA ARG A 94 26.13 22.54 -8.19
C ARG A 94 26.17 21.50 -9.31
N LEU A 95 25.35 20.46 -9.21
CA LEU A 95 25.25 19.39 -10.20
C LEU A 95 24.01 19.50 -11.09
N CYS A 96 23.26 20.60 -10.98
CA CYS A 96 22.00 20.81 -11.66
C CYS A 96 21.01 19.63 -11.49
N ILE A 97 21.04 18.96 -10.34
CA ILE A 97 20.08 17.89 -10.00
C ILE A 97 18.85 18.58 -9.41
N PRO A 98 17.65 18.42 -9.99
CA PRO A 98 16.43 18.98 -9.42
C PRO A 98 16.07 18.30 -8.09
N ALA A 99 15.22 18.93 -7.30
CA ALA A 99 14.62 18.27 -6.14
C ALA A 99 13.67 17.16 -6.62
N LEU A 100 13.41 16.18 -5.76
CA LEU A 100 12.41 15.15 -5.98
C LEU A 100 11.31 15.30 -4.94
N LYS A 101 10.13 15.73 -5.36
CA LYS A 101 8.94 15.96 -4.52
C LYS A 101 7.98 14.79 -4.66
N MET A 102 7.56 14.22 -3.54
CA MET A 102 6.71 13.03 -3.49
C MET A 102 5.40 13.36 -2.80
N GLN A 103 4.29 12.88 -3.35
CA GLN A 103 2.99 13.07 -2.75
C GLN A 103 2.15 11.81 -2.71
N ASP A 104 1.40 11.69 -1.62
CA ASP A 104 0.38 10.66 -1.50
C ASP A 104 -0.71 10.79 -2.55
N GLY A 105 -1.06 9.62 -3.07
CA GLY A 105 -2.43 9.20 -3.33
C GLY A 105 -2.71 7.90 -2.54
N PRO A 106 -3.45 6.91 -3.09
CA PRO A 106 -3.60 6.66 -4.52
C PRO A 106 -4.98 7.05 -5.09
N THR A 107 -5.88 7.65 -4.30
CA THR A 107 -7.25 7.97 -4.78
C THR A 107 -7.45 9.39 -5.31
N GLY A 108 -6.36 9.97 -5.80
CA GLY A 108 -6.21 11.40 -6.08
C GLY A 108 -5.01 11.96 -5.32
N VAL A 109 -4.63 13.20 -5.62
CA VAL A 109 -3.45 13.85 -5.02
C VAL A 109 -3.84 14.43 -3.67
N ARG A 110 -3.17 14.05 -2.57
CA ARG A 110 -3.47 14.50 -1.19
C ARG A 110 -3.13 15.97 -0.95
N MET A 111 -3.79 16.89 -1.64
CA MET A 111 -3.68 18.34 -1.50
C MET A 111 -5.06 18.97 -1.69
N SER A 112 -5.24 20.23 -1.31
CA SER A 112 -6.47 20.98 -1.64
C SER A 112 -6.64 21.13 -3.15
N ASP A 113 -7.85 21.43 -3.62
CA ASP A 113 -8.12 21.81 -5.02
C ASP A 113 -7.72 20.71 -6.04
N THR A 114 -7.92 19.46 -5.66
CA THR A 114 -7.67 18.25 -6.44
C THR A 114 -8.94 17.42 -6.56
N THR A 115 -8.95 16.43 -7.45
CA THR A 115 -10.11 15.57 -7.67
C THR A 115 -10.06 14.36 -6.72
N GLN A 116 -11.06 14.20 -5.86
CA GLN A 116 -11.29 12.95 -5.13
C GLN A 116 -11.89 11.91 -6.08
N LEU A 117 -11.06 10.97 -6.52
CA LEU A 117 -11.46 9.86 -7.37
C LEU A 117 -12.09 8.73 -6.53
N PRO A 118 -12.77 7.76 -7.18
CA PRO A 118 -13.25 6.56 -6.50
C PRO A 118 -12.11 5.73 -5.88
N ALA A 119 -12.44 4.91 -4.89
CA ALA A 119 -11.54 3.89 -4.35
C ALA A 119 -11.07 2.91 -5.43
N ALA A 120 -9.87 2.35 -5.26
CA ALA A 120 -9.29 1.40 -6.21
C ALA A 120 -10.14 0.15 -6.39
N ALA A 121 -10.85 -0.30 -5.34
CA ALA A 121 -11.83 -1.38 -5.42
C ALA A 121 -12.94 -1.09 -6.45
N ASN A 122 -13.43 0.16 -6.53
CA ASN A 122 -14.38 0.58 -7.56
C ASN A 122 -13.76 0.47 -8.96
N VAL A 123 -12.54 1.00 -9.13
CA VAL A 123 -11.84 0.97 -10.42
C VAL A 123 -11.60 -0.48 -10.88
N ALA A 124 -11.17 -1.36 -9.97
CA ALA A 124 -11.00 -2.79 -10.24
C ALA A 124 -12.31 -3.46 -10.66
N ALA A 125 -13.42 -3.10 -10.00
CA ALA A 125 -14.73 -3.63 -10.32
C ALA A 125 -15.19 -3.30 -11.74
N SER A 126 -14.59 -2.31 -12.41
CA SER A 126 -14.86 -2.06 -13.83
C SER A 126 -14.41 -3.20 -14.75
N PHE A 127 -13.40 -3.99 -14.33
CA PHE A 127 -12.66 -4.98 -15.14
C PHE A 127 -12.24 -4.40 -16.50
N ASP A 128 -11.81 -3.14 -16.51
CA ASP A 128 -11.43 -2.41 -17.71
C ASP A 128 -10.14 -1.60 -17.47
N PRO A 129 -8.99 -2.04 -18.00
CA PRO A 129 -7.73 -1.32 -17.84
C PRO A 129 -7.77 0.10 -18.45
N SER A 130 -8.70 0.40 -19.36
CA SER A 130 -8.85 1.77 -19.88
C SER A 130 -9.44 2.73 -18.84
N VAL A 131 -10.24 2.23 -17.89
CA VAL A 131 -10.73 3.02 -16.75
C VAL A 131 -9.57 3.33 -15.81
N ALA A 132 -8.76 2.33 -15.42
CA ALA A 132 -7.56 2.55 -14.60
C ALA A 132 -6.53 3.49 -15.28
N ARG A 133 -6.31 3.37 -16.59
CA ARG A 133 -5.41 4.30 -17.30
C ARG A 133 -5.91 5.73 -17.28
N SER A 134 -7.22 5.93 -17.43
CA SER A 134 -7.81 7.28 -17.37
C SER A 134 -7.76 7.84 -15.95
N TYR A 135 -7.97 6.98 -14.95
CA TYR A 135 -7.83 7.28 -13.52
C TYR A 135 -6.41 7.76 -13.19
N GLY A 136 -5.38 6.97 -13.52
CA GLY A 136 -3.99 7.36 -13.32
C GLY A 136 -3.57 8.59 -14.11
N SER A 137 -4.16 8.82 -15.28
CA SER A 137 -3.92 10.04 -16.06
C SER A 137 -4.41 11.30 -15.35
N VAL A 138 -5.49 11.23 -14.56
CA VAL A 138 -5.95 12.35 -13.73
C VAL A 138 -4.96 12.60 -12.59
N ILE A 139 -4.57 11.53 -11.88
CA ILE A 139 -3.60 11.62 -10.77
C ILE A 139 -2.30 12.28 -11.25
N GLY A 140 -1.66 11.72 -12.28
CA GLY A 140 -0.41 12.27 -12.81
C GLY A 140 -0.55 13.69 -13.38
N ALA A 141 -1.70 14.07 -13.92
CA ALA A 141 -1.92 15.43 -14.42
C ALA A 141 -2.04 16.43 -13.26
N GLU A 142 -2.74 16.06 -12.20
CA GLU A 142 -2.88 16.89 -11.00
C GLU A 142 -1.59 16.96 -10.20
N ASP A 143 -0.84 15.87 -10.07
CA ASP A 143 0.50 15.84 -9.47
C ASP A 143 1.44 16.81 -10.18
N LYS A 144 1.50 16.74 -11.51
CA LYS A 144 2.31 17.66 -12.32
C LYS A 144 1.90 19.12 -12.11
N ALA A 145 0.59 19.39 -12.02
CA ALA A 145 0.07 20.73 -11.78
C ALA A 145 0.42 21.26 -10.38
N LYS A 146 0.45 20.36 -9.39
CA LYS A 146 0.85 20.64 -8.01
C LYS A 146 2.37 20.70 -7.80
N GLY A 147 3.15 20.31 -8.80
CA GLY A 147 4.61 20.31 -8.73
C GLY A 147 5.21 19.04 -8.15
N VAL A 148 4.43 17.97 -8.05
CA VAL A 148 4.85 16.64 -7.58
C VAL A 148 5.62 15.92 -8.71
N ASP A 149 6.69 15.24 -8.33
CA ASP A 149 7.55 14.46 -9.23
C ASP A 149 7.30 12.95 -9.14
N VAL A 150 6.87 12.48 -7.96
CA VAL A 150 6.59 11.07 -7.65
C VAL A 150 5.23 10.92 -6.99
N ASP A 151 4.31 10.25 -7.66
CA ASP A 151 3.07 9.74 -7.06
C ASP A 151 3.40 8.52 -6.20
N LEU A 152 2.97 8.54 -4.94
CA LEU A 152 3.10 7.41 -4.01
C LEU A 152 1.96 6.40 -4.23
N GLY A 153 1.84 5.89 -5.45
CA GLY A 153 0.83 4.94 -5.88
C GLY A 153 1.16 4.22 -7.19
N PRO A 154 0.32 3.26 -7.61
CA PRO A 154 -0.87 2.76 -6.91
C PRO A 154 -0.55 1.72 -5.83
N THR A 155 -1.53 1.47 -4.94
CA THR A 155 -1.51 0.35 -3.98
C THR A 155 -2.04 -0.93 -4.65
N ILE A 156 -1.23 -2.01 -4.66
CA ILE A 156 -1.54 -3.27 -5.36
C ILE A 156 -1.39 -4.52 -4.48
N ASN A 157 -1.45 -4.35 -3.16
CA ASN A 157 -1.46 -5.47 -2.22
C ASN A 157 -2.70 -6.36 -2.42
N ILE A 158 -2.58 -7.67 -2.28
CA ILE A 158 -3.73 -8.57 -2.43
C ILE A 158 -4.76 -8.36 -1.32
N VAL A 159 -6.04 -8.21 -1.65
CA VAL A 159 -7.12 -8.22 -0.65
C VAL A 159 -7.30 -9.64 -0.13
N ARG A 160 -6.52 -9.99 0.90
CA ARG A 160 -6.47 -11.33 1.49
C ARG A 160 -7.69 -11.60 2.38
N ASP A 161 -8.04 -10.61 3.20
CA ASP A 161 -9.15 -10.65 4.14
C ASP A 161 -9.96 -9.35 4.00
N PRO A 162 -11.30 -9.42 4.00
CA PRO A 162 -12.14 -8.24 3.84
C PRO A 162 -12.03 -7.23 4.99
N ARG A 163 -11.50 -7.62 6.16
CA ARG A 163 -11.32 -6.72 7.31
C ARG A 163 -10.11 -5.79 7.20
N TRP A 164 -9.23 -6.01 6.22
CA TRP A 164 -8.01 -5.21 6.09
C TRP A 164 -8.36 -3.73 5.89
N GLY A 165 -7.84 -2.86 6.76
CA GLY A 165 -8.19 -1.44 6.80
C GLY A 165 -7.86 -0.61 5.55
N ARG A 166 -7.09 -1.18 4.60
CA ARG A 166 -6.77 -0.57 3.30
C ARG A 166 -7.24 -1.41 2.12
N ALA A 167 -8.21 -2.31 2.34
CA ALA A 167 -8.79 -3.10 1.25
C ALA A 167 -9.38 -2.20 0.16
N PHE A 168 -10.07 -1.11 0.55
CA PHE A 168 -10.58 -0.09 -0.38
C PHE A 168 -9.50 0.52 -1.29
N GLU A 169 -8.26 0.60 -0.79
CA GLU A 169 -7.14 1.26 -1.46
C GLU A 169 -6.46 0.37 -2.51
N SER A 170 -6.74 -0.93 -2.50
CA SER A 170 -6.21 -1.88 -3.47
C SER A 170 -7.26 -2.38 -4.45
N TYR A 171 -6.82 -3.11 -5.47
CA TYR A 171 -7.69 -3.54 -6.57
C TYR A 171 -8.47 -4.83 -6.29
N SER A 172 -7.81 -5.93 -5.88
CA SER A 172 -8.48 -7.25 -5.89
C SER A 172 -7.81 -8.30 -5.00
N GLU A 173 -8.57 -9.36 -4.70
CA GLU A 173 -8.07 -10.62 -4.15
C GLU A 173 -7.32 -11.48 -5.19
N ASP A 174 -7.40 -11.14 -6.49
CA ASP A 174 -6.78 -11.88 -7.58
C ASP A 174 -5.54 -11.18 -8.14
N PRO A 175 -4.36 -11.84 -8.16
CA PRO A 175 -3.13 -11.21 -8.62
C PRO A 175 -3.12 -10.84 -10.10
N TYR A 176 -3.87 -11.56 -10.96
CA TYR A 176 -3.93 -11.23 -12.38
C TYR A 176 -4.73 -9.94 -12.59
N LEU A 177 -5.92 -9.83 -11.98
CA LEU A 177 -6.71 -8.60 -12.05
C LEU A 177 -5.91 -7.41 -11.48
N THR A 178 -5.36 -7.55 -10.27
CA THR A 178 -4.55 -6.50 -9.62
C THR A 178 -3.38 -6.05 -10.50
N GLY A 179 -2.64 -6.98 -11.10
CA GLY A 179 -1.51 -6.65 -11.99
C GLY A 179 -1.94 -5.91 -13.26
N GLN A 180 -3.08 -6.29 -13.87
CA GLN A 180 -3.58 -5.62 -15.08
C GLN A 180 -4.11 -4.20 -14.79
N MET A 181 -4.82 -4.00 -13.68
CA MET A 181 -5.35 -2.69 -13.31
C MET A 181 -4.20 -1.76 -12.88
N GLY A 182 -3.29 -2.22 -12.01
CA GLY A 182 -2.14 -1.43 -11.56
C GLY A 182 -1.18 -1.06 -12.69
N ALA A 183 -0.95 -1.96 -13.67
CA ALA A 183 -0.11 -1.63 -14.82
C ALA A 183 -0.71 -0.47 -15.64
N ALA A 184 -2.02 -0.50 -15.87
CA ALA A 184 -2.71 0.54 -16.63
C ALA A 184 -2.77 1.87 -15.89
N ASP A 185 -2.95 1.86 -14.57
CA ASP A 185 -2.88 3.06 -13.72
C ASP A 185 -1.51 3.74 -13.84
N ILE A 186 -0.43 2.96 -13.67
CA ILE A 186 0.95 3.44 -13.81
C ILE A 186 1.25 3.97 -15.22
N GLU A 187 0.71 3.36 -16.28
CA GLU A 187 0.80 3.92 -17.63
C GLU A 187 0.13 5.30 -17.72
N GLY A 188 -0.99 5.50 -17.03
CA GLY A 188 -1.70 6.77 -16.93
C GLY A 188 -0.87 7.85 -16.23
N ILE A 189 -0.38 7.55 -15.02
CA ILE A 189 0.44 8.47 -14.21
C ILE A 189 1.71 8.86 -14.96
N GLN A 190 2.49 7.86 -15.40
CA GLN A 190 3.76 8.10 -16.08
C GLN A 190 3.58 8.75 -17.45
N GLY A 191 2.43 8.59 -18.08
CA GLY A 191 2.05 9.28 -19.30
C GLY A 191 1.94 10.80 -19.15
N GLN A 192 1.88 11.32 -17.92
CA GLN A 192 1.87 12.76 -17.61
C GLN A 192 3.25 13.30 -17.22
N ASP A 193 4.32 12.52 -17.38
CA ASP A 193 5.69 12.83 -16.93
C ASP A 193 5.84 12.89 -15.40
N VAL A 194 5.05 12.11 -14.66
CA VAL A 194 5.18 11.92 -13.19
C VAL A 194 5.63 10.49 -12.91
N MET A 195 6.56 10.29 -11.98
CA MET A 195 6.99 8.94 -11.59
C MET A 195 5.89 8.24 -10.79
N ALA A 196 5.53 7.01 -11.13
CA ALA A 196 4.69 6.19 -10.26
C ALA A 196 5.57 5.36 -9.30
N GLN A 197 5.14 5.24 -8.05
CA GLN A 197 5.76 4.40 -7.02
C GLN A 197 4.79 3.31 -6.55
N VAL A 198 4.89 2.13 -7.19
CA VAL A 198 4.02 1.00 -6.86
C VAL A 198 4.23 0.54 -5.41
N LYS A 199 3.14 0.35 -4.65
CA LYS A 199 3.22 0.02 -3.22
C LYS A 199 2.21 -1.06 -2.79
N HIS A 200 2.42 -1.74 -1.67
CA HIS A 200 3.61 -1.78 -0.81
C HIS A 200 4.28 -3.14 -0.98
N TRP A 201 5.56 -3.15 -1.32
CA TRP A 201 6.37 -4.31 -1.62
C TRP A 201 6.96 -4.93 -0.34
N ALA A 202 6.48 -6.05 0.18
CA ALA A 202 5.34 -6.88 -0.23
C ALA A 202 4.74 -7.56 1.01
N VAL A 203 3.61 -8.25 0.84
CA VAL A 203 2.96 -9.04 1.92
C VAL A 203 2.44 -8.18 3.08
N TYR A 204 1.96 -6.98 2.75
CA TYR A 204 1.30 -6.08 3.69
C TYR A 204 -0.21 -6.10 3.42
N ASN A 205 -0.94 -6.87 4.23
CA ASN A 205 -2.36 -7.19 4.02
C ASN A 205 -3.19 -7.12 5.32
N GLN A 206 -2.64 -6.47 6.36
CA GLN A 206 -3.33 -6.10 7.61
C GLN A 206 -2.68 -4.82 8.17
N GLU A 207 -3.44 -3.96 8.82
CA GLU A 207 -2.93 -2.74 9.48
C GLU A 207 -2.51 -2.99 10.93
N THR A 208 -3.17 -3.94 11.60
CA THR A 208 -2.93 -4.26 13.00
C THR A 208 -1.49 -4.71 13.20
N ASN A 209 -0.79 -4.09 14.15
CA ASN A 209 0.62 -4.30 14.46
C ASN A 209 1.62 -3.93 13.35
N ARG A 210 1.19 -3.26 12.26
CA ARG A 210 2.09 -2.83 11.19
C ARG A 210 3.31 -2.09 11.74
N ASN A 211 4.45 -2.27 11.09
CA ASN A 211 5.71 -1.63 11.47
C ASN A 211 6.18 -1.99 12.90
N THR A 212 5.78 -3.16 13.39
CA THR A 212 6.26 -3.71 14.66
C THR A 212 6.69 -5.16 14.47
N PRO A 213 7.56 -5.71 15.35
CA PRO A 213 7.92 -7.12 15.31
C PRO A 213 6.73 -8.10 15.48
N SER A 214 5.55 -7.60 15.86
CA SER A 214 4.35 -8.42 16.05
C SER A 214 3.60 -8.73 14.75
N ASP A 215 3.92 -8.05 13.64
CA ASP A 215 3.39 -8.31 12.29
C ASP A 215 4.32 -9.22 11.47
N ASN A 216 4.94 -10.22 12.12
CA ASN A 216 5.79 -11.17 11.41
C ASN A 216 4.97 -12.24 10.68
N VAL A 217 4.81 -12.07 9.37
CA VAL A 217 4.10 -12.97 8.48
C VAL A 217 4.92 -14.24 8.23
N ILE A 218 4.34 -15.40 8.54
CA ILE A 218 4.89 -16.73 8.26
C ILE A 218 4.21 -17.29 7.01
N ILE A 219 4.98 -17.42 5.94
CA ILE A 219 4.47 -17.73 4.60
C ILE A 219 5.48 -18.56 3.80
N ASP A 220 4.99 -19.51 2.99
CA ASP A 220 5.85 -20.31 2.12
C ASP A 220 6.25 -19.56 0.83
N ASP A 221 7.42 -19.92 0.30
CA ASP A 221 8.03 -19.30 -0.90
C ASP A 221 7.13 -19.33 -2.13
N ARG A 222 6.35 -20.42 -2.33
CA ARG A 222 5.46 -20.52 -3.49
C ARG A 222 4.31 -19.52 -3.40
N THR A 223 3.72 -19.40 -2.22
CA THR A 223 2.64 -18.42 -1.99
C THR A 223 3.13 -16.98 -2.14
N VAL A 224 4.33 -16.65 -1.64
CA VAL A 224 4.96 -15.33 -1.90
C VAL A 224 5.07 -15.05 -3.40
N ARG A 225 5.56 -16.03 -4.16
CA ARG A 225 5.83 -15.91 -5.60
C ARG A 225 4.58 -15.81 -6.47
N GLU A 226 3.55 -16.60 -6.16
CA GLU A 226 2.36 -16.71 -7.00
C GLU A 226 1.25 -15.73 -6.64
N ILE A 227 1.10 -15.37 -5.36
CA ILE A 227 0.00 -14.52 -4.89
C ILE A 227 0.48 -13.09 -4.65
N TYR A 228 1.49 -12.90 -3.80
CA TYR A 228 1.79 -11.57 -3.24
C TYR A 228 2.79 -10.74 -4.05
N THR A 229 3.59 -11.39 -4.91
CA THR A 229 4.60 -10.70 -5.73
C THR A 229 4.31 -10.72 -7.23
N SER A 230 3.43 -11.62 -7.70
CA SER A 230 3.15 -11.79 -9.13
C SER A 230 2.52 -10.56 -9.77
N ALA A 231 1.65 -9.84 -9.06
CA ALA A 231 1.06 -8.58 -9.53
C ALA A 231 2.14 -7.50 -9.76
N PHE A 232 3.11 -7.37 -8.85
CA PHE A 232 4.26 -6.47 -9.03
C PHE A 232 5.11 -6.88 -10.25
N GLY A 233 5.32 -8.18 -10.45
CA GLY A 233 6.02 -8.68 -11.63
C GLY A 233 5.31 -8.34 -12.94
N ALA A 234 3.98 -8.44 -12.96
CA ALA A 234 3.17 -8.02 -14.09
C ALA A 234 3.30 -6.51 -14.36
N VAL A 235 3.20 -5.69 -13.31
CA VAL A 235 3.37 -4.24 -13.39
C VAL A 235 4.76 -3.86 -13.91
N VAL A 236 5.83 -4.43 -13.36
CA VAL A 236 7.20 -4.17 -13.83
C VAL A 236 7.38 -4.52 -15.29
N ALA A 237 6.84 -5.67 -15.72
CA ALA A 237 6.96 -6.12 -17.10
C ALA A 237 6.15 -5.28 -18.10
N GLN A 238 5.00 -4.73 -17.69
CA GLN A 238 4.03 -4.09 -18.59
C GLN A 238 4.16 -2.56 -18.62
N SER A 239 4.46 -1.93 -17.48
CA SER A 239 4.46 -0.47 -17.35
C SER A 239 5.77 0.15 -16.84
N ASP A 240 6.78 -0.65 -16.50
CA ASP A 240 8.14 -0.21 -16.11
C ASP A 240 8.09 0.94 -15.06
N PRO A 241 7.52 0.70 -13.85
CA PRO A 241 7.33 1.74 -12.85
C PRO A 241 8.68 2.36 -12.45
N ALA A 242 8.66 3.67 -12.21
CA ALA A 242 9.83 4.44 -11.84
C ALA A 242 10.41 4.01 -10.48
N SER A 243 9.56 3.63 -9.54
CA SER A 243 9.99 3.16 -8.23
C SER A 243 8.99 2.21 -7.59
N ALA A 244 9.39 1.60 -6.47
CA ALA A 244 8.52 0.84 -5.59
C ALA A 244 8.73 1.26 -4.14
N MET A 245 7.69 1.18 -3.32
CA MET A 245 7.76 1.42 -1.88
C MET A 245 7.79 0.07 -1.16
N CYS A 246 8.82 -0.21 -0.36
CA CYS A 246 8.83 -1.42 0.47
C CYS A 246 7.90 -1.28 1.67
N SER A 247 7.22 -2.36 2.05
CA SER A 247 6.17 -2.35 3.06
C SER A 247 6.68 -2.37 4.50
N TYR A 248 5.78 -2.11 5.45
CA TYR A 248 6.03 -2.24 6.88
C TYR A 248 6.14 -3.68 7.41
N SER A 249 5.65 -4.68 6.68
CA SER A 249 5.55 -6.04 7.21
C SER A 249 6.92 -6.69 7.43
N THR A 250 7.01 -7.52 8.47
CA THR A 250 8.12 -8.46 8.66
C THR A 250 7.72 -9.78 8.00
N VAL A 251 8.51 -10.30 7.07
CA VAL A 251 8.20 -11.53 6.33
C VAL A 251 9.22 -12.60 6.68
N ASN A 252 8.76 -13.71 7.26
CA ASN A 252 9.58 -14.84 7.71
C ASN A 252 10.77 -14.40 8.60
N GLY A 253 10.54 -13.41 9.46
CA GLY A 253 11.51 -12.86 10.41
C GLY A 253 12.44 -11.79 9.85
N THR A 254 12.16 -11.22 8.66
CA THR A 254 12.94 -10.12 8.08
C THR A 254 12.02 -9.01 7.59
N ASP A 255 12.29 -7.77 8.01
CA ASP A 255 11.53 -6.60 7.56
C ASP A 255 11.59 -6.47 6.04
N ALA A 256 10.47 -6.18 5.39
CA ALA A 256 10.40 -6.18 3.93
C ALA A 256 11.41 -5.20 3.31
N CYS A 257 11.59 -4.02 3.92
CA CYS A 257 12.59 -3.03 3.51
C CYS A 257 14.06 -3.48 3.70
N ALA A 258 14.32 -4.49 4.54
CA ALA A 258 15.65 -5.05 4.75
C ALA A 258 15.79 -6.48 4.16
N SER A 259 14.88 -6.89 3.28
CA SER A 259 14.83 -8.25 2.75
C SER A 259 15.54 -8.38 1.41
N ALA A 260 16.80 -8.85 1.45
CA ALA A 260 17.56 -9.16 0.24
C ALA A 260 16.85 -10.20 -0.66
N TYR A 261 16.04 -11.08 -0.06
CA TYR A 261 15.23 -12.04 -0.81
C TYR A 261 14.17 -11.31 -1.64
N LEU A 262 13.34 -10.47 -1.03
CA LEU A 262 12.31 -9.71 -1.75
C LEU A 262 12.95 -8.77 -2.77
N ASP A 263 13.99 -8.02 -2.40
CA ASP A 263 14.65 -7.11 -3.33
C ASP A 263 15.24 -7.82 -4.56
N SER A 264 15.77 -9.03 -4.39
CA SER A 264 16.23 -9.84 -5.52
C SER A 264 15.08 -10.25 -6.46
N ILE A 265 13.88 -10.51 -5.93
CA ILE A 265 12.71 -10.79 -6.76
C ILE A 265 12.35 -9.55 -7.58
N LEU A 266 12.27 -8.38 -6.94
CA LEU A 266 11.85 -7.17 -7.62
C LEU A 266 12.89 -6.65 -8.64
N LYS A 267 14.15 -6.61 -8.24
CA LYS A 267 15.24 -6.04 -9.05
C LYS A 267 15.86 -7.02 -10.03
N ASP A 268 16.08 -8.27 -9.63
CA ASP A 268 16.78 -9.24 -10.47
C ASP A 268 15.79 -10.07 -11.29
N ASP A 269 14.75 -10.63 -10.65
CA ASP A 269 13.83 -11.54 -11.33
C ASP A 269 12.81 -10.78 -12.20
N PHE A 270 12.20 -9.70 -11.67
CA PHE A 270 11.28 -8.86 -12.43
C PHE A 270 11.98 -7.76 -13.21
N GLY A 271 13.20 -7.38 -12.81
CA GLY A 271 14.00 -6.42 -13.56
C GLY A 271 13.63 -4.96 -13.28
N LEU A 272 13.13 -4.61 -12.08
CA LEU A 272 12.89 -3.22 -11.71
C LEU A 272 14.17 -2.42 -11.91
N LYS A 273 14.12 -1.53 -12.89
CA LYS A 273 15.22 -0.64 -13.17
C LYS A 273 15.32 0.37 -12.04
N GLY A 274 14.19 0.98 -11.68
CA GLY A 274 13.96 2.04 -10.69
C GLY A 274 14.61 1.90 -9.32
N PHE A 275 14.18 2.76 -8.39
CA PHE A 275 14.64 2.74 -7.01
C PHE A 275 13.58 2.19 -6.04
N ILE A 276 14.01 1.67 -4.90
CA ILE A 276 13.14 1.24 -3.81
C ILE A 276 13.23 2.27 -2.68
N THR A 277 12.09 2.82 -2.30
CA THR A 277 11.94 3.74 -1.16
C THR A 277 11.31 2.99 0.02
N SER A 278 11.68 3.33 1.25
CA SER A 278 10.94 2.86 2.42
C SER A 278 9.54 3.45 2.46
N ASP A 279 8.58 2.71 3.01
CA ASP A 279 7.42 3.37 3.61
C ASP A 279 7.88 4.31 4.75
N TRP A 280 7.03 5.24 5.17
CA TRP A 280 7.38 6.30 6.13
C TRP A 280 7.72 5.74 7.52
N GLY A 281 9.01 5.68 7.83
CA GLY A 281 9.48 5.05 9.07
C GLY A 281 9.58 3.51 9.00
N GLY A 282 9.52 2.93 7.80
CA GLY A 282 9.73 1.49 7.56
C GLY A 282 11.22 1.09 7.48
N THR A 283 12.13 2.01 7.78
CA THR A 283 13.58 1.71 7.88
C THR A 283 13.93 1.43 9.34
N HIS A 284 14.55 0.27 9.60
CA HIS A 284 14.89 -0.16 10.98
C HIS A 284 16.39 -0.37 11.22
N SER A 285 17.21 -0.26 10.18
CA SER A 285 18.67 -0.38 10.29
C SER A 285 19.39 0.36 9.17
N THR A 286 20.65 0.72 9.37
CA THR A 286 21.50 1.32 8.32
C THR A 286 22.11 0.25 7.42
N VAL A 287 23.02 -0.57 7.96
CA VAL A 287 23.88 -1.46 7.16
C VAL A 287 23.11 -2.61 6.54
N ALA A 288 22.22 -3.27 7.30
CA ALA A 288 21.48 -4.41 6.79
C ALA A 288 20.49 -3.98 5.69
N THR A 289 19.72 -2.91 5.92
CA THR A 289 18.81 -2.33 4.92
C THR A 289 19.53 -1.89 3.64
N ALA A 290 20.66 -1.16 3.77
CA ALA A 290 21.43 -0.70 2.62
C ALA A 290 22.00 -1.86 1.79
N ASN A 291 22.52 -2.89 2.44
CA ASN A 291 23.09 -4.06 1.77
C ASN A 291 22.01 -5.05 1.27
N ALA A 292 20.79 -5.00 1.80
CA ALA A 292 19.67 -5.79 1.32
C ALA A 292 19.21 -5.38 -0.08
N GLY A 293 19.19 -4.07 -0.35
CA GLY A 293 18.83 -3.55 -1.67
C GLY A 293 17.95 -2.31 -1.66
N MET A 294 17.48 -1.80 -0.53
CA MET A 294 16.74 -0.53 -0.48
C MET A 294 17.61 0.65 -0.91
N ASP A 295 17.02 1.63 -1.62
CA ASP A 295 17.78 2.75 -2.22
C ASP A 295 17.52 4.10 -1.57
N MET A 296 16.38 4.31 -0.93
CA MET A 296 16.00 5.59 -0.33
C MET A 296 15.20 5.43 0.96
N GLN A 297 15.57 6.18 1.99
CA GLN A 297 14.81 6.27 3.24
C GLN A 297 13.82 7.45 3.21
N MET A 298 12.63 7.26 3.78
CA MET A 298 11.66 8.33 4.10
C MET A 298 11.16 8.24 5.56
N PRO A 299 10.72 9.36 6.18
CA PRO A 299 10.74 10.74 5.66
C PRO A 299 12.09 11.46 5.82
N ASP A 300 12.99 10.91 6.63
CA ASP A 300 14.16 11.62 7.13
C ASP A 300 15.47 10.88 6.85
N ALA A 301 16.54 11.34 7.50
CA ALA A 301 17.91 10.88 7.32
C ALA A 301 18.43 9.99 8.47
N SER A 302 17.55 9.48 9.34
CA SER A 302 17.95 8.81 10.59
C SER A 302 18.88 7.60 10.38
N TYR A 303 18.69 6.81 9.33
CA TYR A 303 19.57 5.66 9.01
C TYR A 303 20.45 5.91 7.79
N PHE A 304 19.92 6.56 6.75
CA PHE A 304 20.59 6.77 5.45
C PHE A 304 21.29 8.12 5.33
N GLY A 305 21.32 8.94 6.39
CA GLY A 305 22.12 10.15 6.49
C GLY A 305 23.53 9.89 7.03
N ALA A 306 23.84 10.46 8.20
CA ALA A 306 25.18 10.38 8.80
C ALA A 306 25.62 8.94 9.10
N ALA A 307 24.70 8.07 9.53
CA ALA A 307 25.01 6.66 9.82
C ALA A 307 25.47 5.90 8.56
N LEU A 308 24.75 6.05 7.43
CA LEU A 308 25.16 5.42 6.17
C LEU A 308 26.47 5.98 5.63
N LYS A 309 26.70 7.30 5.77
CA LYS A 309 27.99 7.91 5.42
C LYS A 309 29.14 7.24 6.16
N THR A 310 29.02 7.08 7.48
CA THR A 310 30.01 6.40 8.32
C THR A 310 30.18 4.94 7.91
N ALA A 311 29.08 4.23 7.66
CA ALA A 311 29.12 2.84 7.22
C ALA A 311 29.87 2.66 5.89
N VAL A 312 29.72 3.60 4.95
CA VAL A 312 30.46 3.60 3.68
C VAL A 312 31.94 3.89 3.90
N GLN A 313 32.28 4.89 4.73
CA GLN A 313 33.67 5.24 5.04
C GLN A 313 34.41 4.10 5.75
N ASN A 314 33.69 3.32 6.58
CA ASN A 314 34.22 2.17 7.30
C ASN A 314 34.20 0.86 6.47
N GLY A 315 33.65 0.89 5.26
CA GLY A 315 33.57 -0.27 4.37
C GLY A 315 32.50 -1.31 4.75
N GLN A 316 31.60 -0.99 5.67
CA GLN A 316 30.44 -1.83 6.04
C GLN A 316 29.35 -1.82 4.95
N VAL A 317 29.26 -0.72 4.21
CA VAL A 317 28.52 -0.62 2.95
C VAL A 317 29.50 -0.24 1.85
N ALA A 318 29.54 -1.02 0.76
CA ALA A 318 30.47 -0.72 -0.32
C ALA A 318 30.10 0.62 -1.01
N GLN A 319 31.09 1.43 -1.39
CA GLN A 319 30.86 2.63 -2.21
C GLN A 319 30.04 2.30 -3.48
N SER A 320 30.30 1.13 -4.09
CA SER A 320 29.55 0.66 -5.26
C SER A 320 28.07 0.41 -4.97
N ARG A 321 27.69 0.09 -3.73
CA ARG A 321 26.29 -0.07 -3.33
C ARG A 321 25.60 1.30 -3.28
N LEU A 322 26.22 2.28 -2.61
CA LEU A 322 25.71 3.66 -2.60
C LEU A 322 25.64 4.25 -4.03
N ASP A 323 26.63 3.96 -4.87
CA ASP A 323 26.65 4.36 -6.27
C ASP A 323 25.47 3.77 -7.06
N ASP A 324 25.07 2.51 -6.79
CA ASP A 324 23.89 1.88 -7.39
C ASP A 324 22.58 2.56 -6.93
N MET A 325 22.44 2.85 -5.63
CA MET A 325 21.27 3.57 -5.08
C MET A 325 21.04 4.88 -5.83
N VAL A 326 22.09 5.71 -5.90
CA VAL A 326 22.05 7.02 -6.56
C VAL A 326 21.85 6.88 -8.07
N THR A 327 22.47 5.87 -8.70
CA THR A 327 22.30 5.59 -10.14
C THR A 327 20.84 5.31 -10.48
N ARG A 328 20.13 4.54 -9.65
CA ARG A 328 18.72 4.20 -9.87
C ARG A 328 17.83 5.45 -9.81
N ILE A 329 18.05 6.32 -8.84
CA ILE A 329 17.30 7.58 -8.68
C ILE A 329 17.58 8.52 -9.86
N LEU A 330 18.86 8.77 -10.18
CA LEU A 330 19.25 9.66 -11.28
C LEU A 330 18.76 9.16 -12.64
N ARG A 331 18.78 7.84 -12.87
CA ARG A 331 18.30 7.25 -14.13
C ARG A 331 16.83 7.61 -14.36
N GLU A 332 15.98 7.49 -13.34
CA GLU A 332 14.57 7.86 -13.50
C GLU A 332 14.41 9.38 -13.65
N GLN A 333 15.13 10.22 -12.88
CA GLN A 333 15.05 11.68 -13.08
C GLN A 333 15.40 12.10 -14.52
N PHE A 334 16.37 11.44 -15.14
CA PHE A 334 16.67 11.64 -16.57
C PHE A 334 15.60 11.04 -17.50
N ARG A 335 15.06 9.86 -17.20
CA ARG A 335 13.99 9.22 -17.99
C ARG A 335 12.75 10.12 -18.08
N PHE A 336 12.39 10.76 -16.98
CA PHE A 336 11.25 11.68 -16.88
C PHE A 336 11.59 13.13 -17.22
N GLY A 337 12.83 13.41 -17.63
CA GLY A 337 13.23 14.72 -18.17
C GLY A 337 13.33 15.84 -17.13
N PHE A 338 13.43 15.54 -15.83
CA PHE A 338 13.44 16.55 -14.76
C PHE A 338 14.66 17.49 -14.82
N PHE A 339 15.77 17.05 -15.43
CA PHE A 339 16.93 17.91 -15.67
C PHE A 339 16.67 18.97 -16.75
N GLU A 340 15.83 18.66 -17.73
CA GLU A 340 15.45 19.56 -18.83
C GLU A 340 14.25 20.43 -18.45
N HIS A 341 13.31 19.83 -17.72
CA HIS A 341 12.00 20.36 -17.39
C HIS A 341 11.74 20.15 -15.90
N PRO A 342 12.47 20.84 -15.00
CA PRO A 342 12.24 20.73 -13.58
C PRO A 342 10.80 21.17 -13.26
N SER A 343 10.14 20.39 -12.41
CA SER A 343 8.79 20.69 -11.93
C SER A 343 8.76 22.04 -11.21
N LYS A 344 7.67 22.79 -11.42
CA LYS A 344 7.43 24.02 -10.68
C LYS A 344 7.05 23.69 -9.24
N ASP A 345 7.22 24.63 -8.33
CA ASP A 345 6.76 24.49 -6.94
C ASP A 345 5.40 25.21 -6.83
N THR A 346 4.32 24.45 -6.99
CA THR A 346 2.94 24.99 -7.11
C THR A 346 1.93 24.18 -6.28
N PRO A 347 2.18 23.92 -4.99
CA PRO A 347 1.30 23.12 -4.14
C PRO A 347 -0.11 23.74 -3.99
N ASP A 348 -0.25 25.05 -4.15
CA ASP A 348 -1.51 25.78 -4.02
C ASP A 348 -2.26 25.95 -5.36
N ALA A 349 -1.80 25.32 -6.45
CA ALA A 349 -2.46 25.44 -7.76
C ALA A 349 -3.81 24.71 -7.78
N ASP A 350 -4.84 25.31 -8.37
CA ASP A 350 -6.08 24.60 -8.69
C ASP A 350 -5.80 23.60 -9.84
N ALA A 351 -5.76 22.32 -9.50
CA ALA A 351 -5.37 21.24 -10.39
C ALA A 351 -6.58 20.51 -10.98
N SER A 352 -7.71 20.55 -10.29
CA SER A 352 -8.94 19.88 -10.72
C SER A 352 -9.55 20.56 -11.95
N THR A 353 -10.05 19.75 -12.88
CA THR A 353 -10.76 20.24 -14.06
C THR A 353 -12.09 19.53 -14.22
N ALA A 354 -13.03 20.14 -14.97
CA ALA A 354 -14.29 19.50 -15.30
C ALA A 354 -14.12 18.12 -15.98
N ALA A 355 -13.02 17.91 -16.72
CA ALA A 355 -12.70 16.63 -17.34
C ALA A 355 -12.22 15.59 -16.31
N HIS A 356 -11.48 16.01 -15.28
CA HIS A 356 -11.06 15.15 -14.17
C HIS A 356 -12.29 14.72 -13.36
N VAL A 357 -13.15 15.67 -13.01
CA VAL A 357 -14.42 15.39 -12.30
C VAL A 357 -15.33 14.46 -13.11
N ASP A 358 -15.43 14.63 -14.42
CA ASP A 358 -16.19 13.72 -15.29
C ASP A 358 -15.56 12.31 -15.36
N THR A 359 -14.23 12.22 -15.29
CA THR A 359 -13.51 10.94 -15.22
C THR A 359 -13.81 10.23 -13.89
N ALA A 360 -13.83 10.96 -12.77
CA ALA A 360 -14.24 10.43 -11.46
C ALA A 360 -15.67 9.84 -11.52
N ARG A 361 -16.61 10.57 -12.12
CA ARG A 361 -17.99 10.11 -12.33
C ARG A 361 -18.06 8.83 -13.15
N LYS A 362 -17.36 8.79 -14.29
CA LYS A 362 -17.36 7.62 -15.19
C LYS A 362 -16.70 6.40 -14.57
N ALA A 363 -15.65 6.58 -13.78
CA ALA A 363 -15.04 5.49 -13.03
C ALA A 363 -16.05 4.92 -12.01
N ALA A 364 -16.70 5.77 -11.22
CA ALA A 364 -17.74 5.36 -10.27
C ALA A 364 -18.90 4.61 -10.95
N GLU A 365 -19.36 5.07 -12.11
CA GLU A 365 -20.38 4.42 -12.93
C GLU A 365 -19.93 3.04 -13.44
N ALA A 366 -18.69 2.92 -13.90
CA ALA A 366 -18.13 1.69 -14.46
C ALA A 366 -17.87 0.61 -13.40
N GLY A 367 -17.51 1.03 -12.18
CA GLY A 367 -17.15 0.16 -11.05
C GLY A 367 -18.29 -0.22 -10.11
N THR A 368 -19.40 0.53 -10.11
CA THR A 368 -20.56 0.17 -9.30
C THR A 368 -21.17 -1.14 -9.77
N VAL A 369 -21.34 -2.11 -8.86
CA VAL A 369 -21.80 -3.47 -9.15
C VAL A 369 -23.26 -3.63 -8.77
N LEU A 370 -24.11 -4.06 -9.71
CA LEU A 370 -25.48 -4.47 -9.39
C LEU A 370 -25.48 -5.90 -8.86
N LEU A 371 -25.66 -6.06 -7.54
CA LEU A 371 -25.61 -7.36 -6.88
C LEU A 371 -26.94 -8.10 -6.93
N LYS A 372 -28.04 -7.35 -6.76
CA LYS A 372 -29.41 -7.88 -6.80
C LYS A 372 -30.31 -6.95 -7.58
N ASN A 373 -31.17 -7.52 -8.42
CA ASN A 373 -32.28 -6.81 -9.04
C ASN A 373 -33.44 -7.77 -9.26
N SER A 374 -34.56 -7.55 -8.57
CA SER A 374 -35.73 -8.41 -8.61
C SER A 374 -37.01 -7.59 -8.70
N GLY A 375 -38.07 -8.16 -9.29
CA GLY A 375 -39.37 -7.50 -9.41
C GLY A 375 -39.42 -6.31 -10.38
N GLY A 376 -38.33 -6.01 -11.11
CA GLY A 376 -38.30 -4.92 -12.10
C GLY A 376 -38.31 -3.53 -11.48
N VAL A 377 -37.83 -3.37 -10.25
CA VAL A 377 -37.70 -2.07 -9.57
C VAL A 377 -36.63 -1.21 -10.24
N LEU A 378 -35.48 -1.79 -10.58
CA LEU A 378 -34.41 -1.10 -11.31
C LEU A 378 -34.38 -1.51 -12.79
N PRO A 379 -34.13 -0.57 -13.73
CA PRO A 379 -33.97 0.87 -13.48
C PRO A 379 -35.28 1.56 -13.12
N LEU A 380 -35.19 2.62 -12.30
CA LEU A 380 -36.31 3.45 -11.88
C LEU A 380 -36.97 4.10 -13.09
N ASN A 381 -38.27 3.88 -13.23
CA ASN A 381 -39.04 4.42 -14.33
C ASN A 381 -39.70 5.76 -13.92
N SER A 382 -39.14 6.89 -14.34
CA SER A 382 -39.66 8.24 -14.04
C SER A 382 -41.13 8.47 -14.48
N ARG A 383 -41.68 7.63 -15.36
CA ARG A 383 -43.11 7.71 -15.72
C ARG A 383 -44.00 7.05 -14.66
N LYS A 384 -43.51 6.02 -13.97
CA LYS A 384 -44.25 5.24 -12.96
C LYS A 384 -43.97 5.69 -11.54
N VAL A 385 -42.72 6.01 -11.22
CA VAL A 385 -42.28 6.43 -9.89
C VAL A 385 -42.51 7.94 -9.74
N LYS A 386 -43.39 8.31 -8.81
CA LYS A 386 -43.78 9.69 -8.49
C LYS A 386 -43.24 10.15 -7.14
N SER A 387 -42.84 9.23 -6.27
CA SER A 387 -42.16 9.55 -5.01
C SER A 387 -40.99 8.61 -4.71
N ILE A 388 -39.86 9.18 -4.29
CA ILE A 388 -38.65 8.45 -3.88
C ILE A 388 -38.25 8.92 -2.48
N ALA A 389 -38.17 7.97 -1.55
CA ALA A 389 -37.53 8.19 -0.26
C ALA A 389 -36.03 7.86 -0.37
N VAL A 390 -35.17 8.84 -0.18
CA VAL A 390 -33.72 8.64 -0.06
C VAL A 390 -33.38 8.61 1.43
N LEU A 391 -32.83 7.50 1.90
CA LEU A 391 -32.74 7.19 3.32
C LEU A 391 -31.31 6.79 3.69
N GLY A 392 -30.92 7.00 4.95
CA GLY A 392 -29.59 6.64 5.44
C GLY A 392 -28.64 7.84 5.48
N ASP A 393 -27.77 7.84 6.48
CA ASP A 393 -26.82 8.93 6.77
C ASP A 393 -25.91 9.25 5.57
N GLY A 394 -25.35 8.20 4.96
CA GLY A 394 -24.51 8.29 3.77
C GLY A 394 -25.21 8.76 2.49
N ALA A 395 -26.51 9.10 2.53
CA ALA A 395 -27.20 9.70 1.39
C ALA A 395 -27.19 11.23 1.39
N GLY A 396 -26.83 11.85 2.52
CA GLY A 396 -26.79 13.30 2.73
C GLY A 396 -25.36 13.85 2.76
N VAL A 397 -25.11 14.82 3.65
CA VAL A 397 -23.79 15.47 3.79
C VAL A 397 -22.68 14.50 4.21
N ASP A 398 -23.03 13.43 4.94
CA ASP A 398 -22.13 12.36 5.38
C ASP A 398 -21.87 11.29 4.32
N THR A 399 -21.99 11.64 3.04
CA THR A 399 -21.71 10.72 1.94
C THR A 399 -20.28 10.18 2.06
N MET A 400 -20.15 8.86 2.25
CA MET A 400 -18.84 8.22 2.24
C MET A 400 -18.30 8.17 0.81
N THR A 401 -17.25 8.96 0.55
CA THR A 401 -16.63 9.12 -0.79
C THR A 401 -15.23 8.54 -0.89
N ALA A 402 -14.55 8.32 0.25
CA ALA A 402 -13.19 7.79 0.34
C ALA A 402 -12.95 7.12 1.69
N GLY A 403 -11.91 6.28 1.78
CA GLY A 403 -11.39 5.79 3.05
C GLY A 403 -10.39 6.76 3.70
N GLY A 404 -9.96 6.43 4.92
CA GLY A 404 -9.02 7.24 5.69
C GLY A 404 -7.54 6.99 5.37
N GLY A 405 -6.66 7.78 5.99
CA GLY A 405 -5.20 7.60 5.89
C GLY A 405 -4.52 8.40 4.79
N SER A 406 -3.37 7.92 4.34
CA SER A 406 -2.58 8.53 3.24
C SER A 406 -3.36 8.66 1.93
N ALA A 407 -4.35 7.79 1.70
CA ALA A 407 -5.21 7.83 0.51
C ALA A 407 -6.19 9.01 0.44
N SER A 408 -6.36 9.78 1.52
CA SER A 408 -7.33 10.88 1.61
C SER A 408 -7.00 12.06 0.69
N VAL A 409 -8.02 12.75 0.18
CA VAL A 409 -7.87 13.86 -0.77
C VAL A 409 -8.66 15.09 -0.31
N GLY A 410 -8.06 16.28 -0.41
CA GLY A 410 -8.71 17.57 -0.13
C GLY A 410 -9.61 18.04 -1.28
N GLY A 411 -10.58 17.21 -1.68
CA GLY A 411 -11.33 17.33 -2.93
C GLY A 411 -12.12 18.64 -3.13
N THR A 412 -12.47 18.97 -4.38
CA THR A 412 -13.19 20.22 -4.75
C THR A 412 -14.69 20.27 -4.41
N GLY A 413 -15.21 19.30 -3.66
CA GLY A 413 -16.62 19.22 -3.24
C GLY A 413 -17.40 18.02 -3.79
N THR A 414 -18.31 17.51 -2.96
CA THR A 414 -19.07 16.27 -3.17
C THR A 414 -20.49 16.55 -3.65
N VAL A 415 -20.97 15.78 -4.62
CA VAL A 415 -22.41 15.70 -4.96
C VAL A 415 -23.04 14.57 -4.15
N THR A 416 -23.87 14.92 -3.17
CA THR A 416 -24.56 13.93 -2.31
C THR A 416 -25.52 13.06 -3.14
N PRO A 417 -25.76 11.80 -2.74
CA PRO A 417 -26.76 10.96 -3.35
C PRO A 417 -28.17 11.56 -3.43
N TYR A 418 -28.61 12.21 -2.36
CA TYR A 418 -29.90 12.91 -2.36
C TYR A 418 -29.94 13.97 -3.45
N ASP A 419 -28.92 14.82 -3.56
CA ASP A 419 -28.88 15.89 -4.57
C ASP A 419 -28.81 15.33 -6.00
N GLY A 420 -27.98 14.30 -6.23
CA GLY A 420 -27.86 13.64 -7.53
C GLY A 420 -29.18 12.99 -7.98
N ILE A 421 -29.83 12.23 -7.09
CA ILE A 421 -31.12 11.58 -7.36
C ILE A 421 -32.21 12.64 -7.61
N LYS A 422 -32.26 13.70 -6.79
CA LYS A 422 -33.23 14.78 -6.94
C LYS A 422 -33.05 15.54 -8.25
N ALA A 423 -31.80 15.89 -8.60
CA ALA A 423 -31.48 16.54 -9.86
C ALA A 423 -31.89 15.68 -11.06
N ARG A 424 -31.58 14.36 -11.01
CA ARG A 424 -31.93 13.45 -12.10
C ARG A 424 -33.43 13.14 -12.21
N ALA A 425 -34.15 13.06 -11.09
CA ALA A 425 -35.58 12.75 -11.08
C ALA A 425 -36.42 13.86 -11.74
N GLY A 426 -36.03 15.13 -11.54
CA GLY A 426 -36.69 16.30 -12.11
C GLY A 426 -38.06 16.60 -11.49
N ALA A 427 -38.76 17.62 -12.03
CA ALA A 427 -39.96 18.19 -11.40
C ALA A 427 -41.20 17.26 -11.31
N GLY A 428 -41.18 16.10 -11.97
CA GLY A 428 -42.31 15.16 -12.03
C GLY A 428 -42.33 14.08 -10.94
N THR A 429 -41.30 14.05 -10.09
CA THR A 429 -41.12 13.05 -9.04
C THR A 429 -40.66 13.76 -7.76
N THR A 430 -41.38 13.54 -6.66
CA THR A 430 -40.99 14.05 -5.35
C THR A 430 -39.86 13.21 -4.79
N VAL A 431 -38.70 13.83 -4.51
CA VAL A 431 -37.58 13.17 -3.83
C VAL A 431 -37.43 13.80 -2.46
N SER A 432 -37.49 12.97 -1.42
CA SER A 432 -37.41 13.38 -0.03
C SER A 432 -36.30 12.61 0.68
N TYR A 433 -35.64 13.26 1.64
CA TYR A 433 -34.56 12.68 2.42
C TYR A 433 -34.97 12.43 3.88
N ALA A 434 -34.48 11.35 4.48
CA ALA A 434 -34.46 11.17 5.93
C ALA A 434 -33.25 10.34 6.36
N GLN A 435 -32.54 10.78 7.40
CA GLN A 435 -31.28 10.18 7.86
C GLN A 435 -31.43 8.71 8.30
N GLY A 436 -32.54 8.34 8.96
CA GLY A 436 -32.88 6.95 9.31
C GLY A 436 -32.07 6.32 10.47
N GLY A 437 -30.88 6.83 10.77
CA GLY A 437 -30.07 6.49 11.95
C GLY A 437 -29.78 7.72 12.81
N SER A 438 -29.18 7.50 13.98
CA SER A 438 -28.74 8.57 14.89
C SER A 438 -27.32 9.08 14.58
N GLY A 439 -26.80 8.82 13.38
CA GLY A 439 -25.36 8.95 13.08
C GLY A 439 -24.48 7.96 13.87
N PRO A 440 -23.16 7.90 13.60
CA PRO A 440 -22.21 7.02 14.29
C PRO A 440 -21.95 7.42 15.76
N GLY A 441 -22.18 8.68 16.16
CA GLY A 441 -21.96 9.23 17.50
C GLY A 441 -23.23 9.53 18.31
N GLY A 442 -24.43 9.40 17.72
CA GLY A 442 -25.69 9.75 18.35
C GLY A 442 -26.16 11.18 18.05
N GLU A 443 -25.58 11.79 17.01
CA GLU A 443 -25.85 13.12 16.49
C GLU A 443 -27.35 13.33 16.25
N LEU A 444 -27.85 14.52 16.64
CA LEU A 444 -29.23 14.91 16.34
C LEU A 444 -29.26 15.73 15.05
N PRO A 445 -30.35 15.65 14.26
CA PRO A 445 -30.46 16.44 13.03
C PRO A 445 -30.23 17.94 13.27
N ALA A 446 -29.42 18.55 12.42
CA ALA A 446 -29.13 19.98 12.46
C ALA A 446 -30.42 20.81 12.43
N ILE A 447 -30.46 21.90 13.20
CA ILE A 447 -31.64 22.75 13.30
C ILE A 447 -31.82 23.50 11.98
N ASP A 448 -32.97 23.32 11.31
CA ASP A 448 -33.26 24.01 10.04
C ASP A 448 -33.10 25.53 10.21
N SER A 449 -32.30 26.14 9.33
CA SER A 449 -31.96 27.57 9.37
C SER A 449 -33.19 28.49 9.41
N SER A 450 -34.35 28.04 8.92
CA SER A 450 -35.61 28.80 8.98
C SER A 450 -36.13 29.02 10.40
N TYR A 451 -35.70 28.20 11.37
CA TYR A 451 -35.99 28.39 12.79
C TYR A 451 -34.94 29.24 13.50
N LEU A 452 -33.82 29.55 12.84
CA LEU A 452 -32.69 30.29 13.42
C LEU A 452 -32.68 31.73 12.90
N THR A 453 -32.51 32.69 13.79
CA THR A 453 -32.30 34.11 13.44
C THR A 453 -31.00 34.59 14.09
N PRO A 454 -30.04 35.15 13.31
CA PRO A 454 -28.75 35.54 13.85
C PRO A 454 -28.88 36.72 14.82
N ALA A 455 -27.89 36.91 15.70
CA ALA A 455 -27.88 38.02 16.67
C ALA A 455 -28.02 39.41 16.02
N SER A 456 -27.64 39.56 14.75
CA SER A 456 -27.84 40.78 13.94
C SER A 456 -29.32 41.09 13.63
N GLY A 457 -30.23 40.12 13.77
CA GLY A 457 -31.68 40.30 13.66
C GLY A 457 -32.26 40.24 12.24
N SER A 458 -31.46 39.99 11.20
CA SER A 458 -31.93 39.84 9.83
C SER A 458 -31.29 38.65 9.11
N GLY A 459 -32.10 37.77 8.52
CA GLY A 459 -31.64 36.57 7.81
C GLY A 459 -31.97 35.27 8.55
N HIS A 460 -31.40 34.17 8.07
CA HIS A 460 -31.53 32.83 8.63
C HIS A 460 -30.15 32.32 9.09
N GLY A 461 -30.09 31.61 10.22
CA GLY A 461 -28.85 31.08 10.80
C GLY A 461 -28.47 31.69 12.15
N LEU A 462 -27.23 31.45 12.60
CA LEU A 462 -26.63 32.01 13.80
C LEU A 462 -25.44 32.90 13.45
N GLN A 463 -25.15 33.90 14.28
CA GLN A 463 -23.92 34.67 14.15
C GLN A 463 -22.77 33.84 14.74
N GLY A 464 -21.80 33.44 13.91
CA GLY A 464 -20.59 32.74 14.33
C GLY A 464 -19.41 33.69 14.48
N ASP A 465 -18.90 33.83 15.69
CA ASP A 465 -17.70 34.61 16.02
C ASP A 465 -16.52 33.66 16.27
N TYR A 466 -15.47 33.75 15.46
CA TYR A 466 -14.32 32.84 15.46
C TYR A 466 -13.06 33.51 16.00
N TYR A 467 -12.33 32.84 16.89
CA TYR A 467 -11.20 33.37 17.64
C TYR A 467 -9.93 32.54 17.40
N THR A 468 -8.76 33.16 17.40
CA THR A 468 -7.46 32.48 17.21
C THR A 468 -6.90 31.84 18.48
N ASN A 469 -7.73 31.60 19.49
CA ASN A 469 -7.37 31.01 20.79
C ASN A 469 -8.49 30.08 21.25
N THR A 470 -8.25 29.25 22.26
CA THR A 470 -9.24 28.26 22.76
C THR A 470 -10.12 28.77 23.90
N THR A 471 -10.08 30.07 24.22
CA THR A 471 -10.71 30.63 25.42
C THR A 471 -11.84 31.62 25.14
N LEU A 472 -12.20 31.82 23.87
CA LEU A 472 -13.16 32.84 23.41
C LEU A 472 -12.79 34.26 23.87
N ALA A 473 -11.49 34.53 24.01
CA ALA A 473 -11.00 35.80 24.53
C ALA A 473 -10.63 36.79 23.41
N GLY A 474 -10.90 38.07 23.65
CA GLY A 474 -10.55 39.18 22.73
C GLY A 474 -11.61 39.44 21.67
N ASP A 475 -11.20 40.14 20.61
CA ASP A 475 -12.05 40.38 19.44
C ASP A 475 -12.00 39.15 18.50
N PRO A 476 -13.13 38.76 17.87
CA PRO A 476 -13.12 37.67 16.90
C PRO A 476 -12.28 38.04 15.67
N ALA A 477 -11.54 37.06 15.14
CA ALA A 477 -10.79 37.16 13.91
C ALA A 477 -11.70 37.17 12.67
N ALA A 478 -12.85 36.49 12.76
CA ALA A 478 -13.88 36.47 11.74
C ALA A 478 -15.27 36.39 12.37
N THR A 479 -16.24 37.04 11.74
CA THR A 479 -17.67 36.94 12.10
C THR A 479 -18.47 36.60 10.85
N THR A 480 -19.26 35.54 10.91
CA THR A 480 -20.10 35.06 9.80
C THR A 480 -21.55 34.89 10.24
N THR A 481 -22.45 34.70 9.27
CA THR A 481 -23.80 34.17 9.54
C THR A 481 -23.83 32.75 9.02
N ASP A 482 -23.82 31.80 9.94
CA ASP A 482 -23.77 30.38 9.65
C ASP A 482 -25.20 29.84 9.58
N PRO A 483 -25.67 29.33 8.43
CA PRO A 483 -27.05 28.86 8.30
C PRO A 483 -27.43 27.80 9.34
N GLN A 484 -26.48 26.95 9.71
CA GLN A 484 -26.56 25.94 10.75
C GLN A 484 -25.18 25.82 11.40
N VAL A 485 -25.12 25.30 12.64
CA VAL A 485 -23.86 24.83 13.24
C VAL A 485 -23.81 23.34 12.96
N ASP A 486 -23.13 22.96 11.89
CA ASP A 486 -23.06 21.59 11.38
C ASP A 486 -21.71 21.42 10.67
N PHE A 487 -20.63 21.52 11.46
CA PHE A 487 -19.28 21.65 10.96
C PHE A 487 -18.43 20.43 11.30
N LYS A 488 -17.82 19.86 10.25
CA LYS A 488 -16.73 18.88 10.33
C LYS A 488 -15.56 19.44 9.51
N TRP A 489 -14.67 20.16 10.16
CA TRP A 489 -13.60 20.86 9.44
C TRP A 489 -12.47 19.90 9.02
N ASN A 490 -12.39 18.68 9.56
CA ASN A 490 -11.32 17.70 9.32
C ASN A 490 -9.92 18.34 9.43
N GLY A 491 -9.73 19.13 10.49
CA GLY A 491 -8.50 19.89 10.76
C GLY A 491 -8.27 21.13 9.88
N GLN A 492 -9.19 21.47 8.96
CA GLN A 492 -9.10 22.68 8.13
C GLN A 492 -9.46 23.95 8.91
N ALA A 493 -9.04 25.10 8.39
CA ALA A 493 -9.34 26.40 8.99
C ALA A 493 -10.85 26.73 8.92
N PRO A 494 -11.49 27.13 10.04
CA PRO A 494 -12.93 27.39 10.06
C PRO A 494 -13.32 28.72 9.42
N ALA A 495 -12.39 29.68 9.39
CA ALA A 495 -12.55 30.98 8.79
C ALA A 495 -11.18 31.57 8.42
N ALA A 496 -11.17 32.56 7.52
CA ALA A 496 -9.95 33.27 7.15
C ALA A 496 -9.28 33.89 8.40
N GLY A 497 -7.99 33.61 8.59
CA GLY A 497 -7.21 34.11 9.73
C GLY A 497 -7.30 33.26 11.00
N VAL A 498 -8.00 32.11 10.97
CA VAL A 498 -8.12 31.16 12.09
C VAL A 498 -7.43 29.84 11.72
N SER A 499 -6.68 29.25 12.65
CA SER A 499 -6.02 27.95 12.42
C SER A 499 -6.98 26.80 12.68
N GLY A 500 -6.93 25.72 11.89
CA GLY A 500 -7.81 24.55 12.07
C GLY A 500 -7.46 23.66 13.27
N GLY A 501 -6.23 23.74 13.79
CA GLY A 501 -5.77 22.92 14.91
C GLY A 501 -5.87 23.56 16.29
N SER A 502 -6.12 24.87 16.37
CA SER A 502 -6.31 25.57 17.65
C SER A 502 -7.10 26.86 17.47
N PHE A 503 -8.34 26.85 17.93
CA PHE A 503 -9.26 28.00 17.85
C PHE A 503 -10.44 27.85 18.81
N SER A 504 -11.32 28.85 18.86
CA SER A 504 -12.63 28.76 19.49
C SER A 504 -13.66 29.51 18.69
N ALA A 505 -14.91 29.12 18.81
CA ALA A 505 -16.03 29.72 18.10
C ALA A 505 -17.23 29.88 19.03
N LYS A 506 -18.00 30.94 18.79
CA LYS A 506 -19.22 31.24 19.53
C LYS A 506 -20.35 31.54 18.55
N TRP A 507 -21.43 30.76 18.64
CA TRP A 507 -22.64 30.97 17.83
C TRP A 507 -23.76 31.56 18.68
N THR A 508 -24.31 32.69 18.25
CA THR A 508 -25.39 33.38 18.96
C THR A 508 -26.56 33.78 18.06
N GLY A 509 -27.77 33.74 18.62
CA GLY A 509 -28.99 34.14 17.92
C GLY A 509 -30.25 33.73 18.67
N THR A 510 -31.34 33.58 17.94
CA THR A 510 -32.61 33.08 18.49
C THR A 510 -33.14 31.88 17.72
N ILE A 511 -33.80 30.98 18.43
CA ILE A 511 -34.54 29.85 17.87
C ILE A 511 -36.03 30.13 18.02
N THR A 512 -36.80 29.98 16.93
CA THR A 512 -38.27 30.05 16.96
C THR A 512 -38.86 28.64 16.83
N PRO A 513 -39.36 28.04 17.93
CA PRO A 513 -39.85 26.66 17.94
C PRO A 513 -41.12 26.50 17.10
N PRO A 514 -41.25 25.49 16.22
CA PRO A 514 -42.47 25.28 15.43
C PRO A 514 -43.64 24.68 16.23
N ALA A 515 -43.33 23.98 17.33
CA ALA A 515 -44.31 23.28 18.17
C ALA A 515 -44.07 23.51 19.67
N THR A 516 -45.12 23.38 20.48
CA THR A 516 -45.02 23.43 21.94
C THR A 516 -44.74 22.04 22.48
N GLY A 517 -43.75 21.92 23.38
CA GLY A 517 -43.42 20.68 24.08
C GLY A 517 -41.93 20.55 24.39
N THR A 518 -41.51 19.35 24.78
CA THR A 518 -40.12 19.04 25.12
C THR A 518 -39.28 18.80 23.87
N TYR A 519 -38.25 19.63 23.69
CA TYR A 519 -37.23 19.45 22.67
C TYR A 519 -36.01 18.77 23.29
N THR A 520 -35.37 17.87 22.54
CA THR A 520 -34.05 17.35 22.90
C THR A 520 -33.03 18.07 22.03
N PHE A 521 -32.15 18.88 22.61
CA PHE A 521 -30.98 19.44 21.93
C PHE A 521 -29.81 18.47 22.02
N GLY A 522 -28.96 18.50 21.00
CA GLY A 522 -27.71 17.75 20.94
C GLY A 522 -26.57 18.67 20.51
N ILE A 523 -25.43 18.57 21.19
CA ILE A 523 -24.16 19.06 20.66
C ILE A 523 -23.28 17.86 20.39
N THR A 524 -22.78 17.75 19.17
CA THR A 524 -21.64 16.89 18.86
C THR A 524 -20.43 17.76 18.71
N SER A 525 -19.38 17.44 19.45
CA SER A 525 -18.09 18.12 19.26
C SER A 525 -16.96 17.16 19.57
N ASP A 526 -15.81 17.36 18.93
CA ASP A 526 -14.53 17.03 19.55
C ASP A 526 -14.09 18.22 20.42
N ASP A 527 -13.34 17.95 21.48
CA ASP A 527 -12.98 18.94 22.49
C ASP A 527 -14.19 19.68 23.08
N GLY A 528 -14.00 20.95 23.45
CA GLY A 528 -14.86 21.63 24.40
C GLY A 528 -16.10 22.25 23.78
N SER A 529 -17.28 21.99 24.36
CA SER A 529 -18.51 22.65 23.94
C SER A 529 -19.51 22.92 25.06
N ARG A 530 -20.35 23.96 24.90
CA ARG A 530 -21.45 24.30 25.82
C ARG A 530 -22.67 24.79 25.06
N LEU A 531 -23.85 24.50 25.58
CA LEU A 531 -25.13 25.02 25.07
C LEU A 531 -25.84 25.84 26.13
N PHE A 532 -26.34 27.01 25.75
CA PHE A 532 -27.22 27.85 26.55
C PHE A 532 -28.51 28.16 25.79
N ILE A 533 -29.65 28.02 26.49
CA ILE A 533 -30.96 28.44 25.99
C ILE A 533 -31.56 29.43 27.00
N ASP A 534 -31.93 30.63 26.55
CA ASP A 534 -32.34 31.76 27.41
C ASP A 534 -31.36 32.01 28.58
N GLY A 535 -30.06 31.88 28.31
CA GLY A 535 -28.98 32.05 29.29
C GLY A 535 -28.83 30.91 30.31
N LYS A 536 -29.67 29.86 30.23
CA LYS A 536 -29.51 28.66 31.06
C LYS A 536 -28.61 27.66 30.35
N GLN A 537 -27.50 27.28 30.98
CA GLN A 537 -26.60 26.23 30.49
C GLN A 537 -27.30 24.87 30.54
N LEU A 538 -27.44 24.23 29.39
CA LEU A 538 -28.07 22.91 29.23
C LEU A 538 -27.04 21.79 29.03
N ILE A 539 -25.94 22.09 28.33
CA ILE A 539 -24.85 21.16 28.06
C ILE A 539 -23.54 21.81 28.50
N ASP A 540 -22.70 21.05 29.20
CA ASP A 540 -21.34 21.44 29.59
C ASP A 540 -20.37 20.29 29.32
N ASN A 541 -19.65 20.40 28.22
CA ASN A 541 -18.61 19.47 27.82
C ASN A 541 -17.29 20.22 27.61
N TRP A 542 -16.97 21.20 28.46
CA TRP A 542 -15.82 22.10 28.27
C TRP A 542 -14.47 21.45 28.62
N ARG A 543 -14.05 20.43 27.86
CA ARG A 543 -12.82 19.64 28.04
C ARG A 543 -12.33 19.04 26.71
N ASP A 544 -11.05 18.71 26.62
CA ASP A 544 -10.49 17.94 25.50
C ASP A 544 -11.08 16.52 25.46
N GLN A 545 -11.51 16.06 24.28
CA GLN A 545 -12.13 14.74 24.07
C GLN A 545 -12.36 14.44 22.58
N GLY A 546 -12.42 13.16 22.18
CA GLY A 546 -12.82 12.80 20.82
C GLY A 546 -14.31 13.11 20.56
N SER A 547 -14.73 13.13 19.29
CA SER A 547 -16.11 13.47 18.92
C SER A 547 -17.15 12.68 19.73
N THR A 548 -17.99 13.40 20.49
CA THR A 548 -19.05 12.81 21.33
C THR A 548 -20.29 13.68 21.28
N THR A 549 -21.46 13.06 21.17
CA THR A 549 -22.74 13.77 21.29
C THR A 549 -23.22 13.83 22.75
N GLN A 550 -23.50 15.03 23.23
CA GLN A 550 -24.21 15.29 24.49
C GLN A 550 -25.61 15.79 24.19
N THR A 551 -26.60 15.34 24.97
CA THR A 551 -27.99 15.79 24.79
C THR A 551 -28.58 16.39 26.06
N ALA A 552 -29.49 17.35 25.88
CA ALA A 552 -30.25 17.95 26.97
C ALA A 552 -31.67 18.27 26.53
N GLN A 553 -32.62 18.21 27.47
CA GLN A 553 -34.03 18.49 27.19
C GLN A 553 -34.47 19.84 27.73
N VAL A 554 -35.32 20.54 26.96
CA VAL A 554 -35.93 21.80 27.36
C VAL A 554 -37.34 21.93 26.80
N ASP A 555 -38.27 22.43 27.61
CA ASP A 555 -39.64 22.73 27.16
C ASP A 555 -39.68 24.09 26.47
N LEU A 556 -40.17 24.10 25.23
CA LEU A 556 -40.32 25.32 24.43
C LEU A 556 -41.78 25.53 24.01
N THR A 557 -42.15 26.79 23.75
CA THR A 557 -43.48 27.18 23.29
C THR A 557 -43.44 27.54 21.81
N ALA A 558 -44.36 27.01 21.01
CA ALA A 558 -44.45 27.31 19.58
C ALA A 558 -44.50 28.82 19.31
N GLY A 559 -43.71 29.29 18.35
CA GLY A 559 -43.69 30.68 17.89
C GLY A 559 -43.09 31.69 18.87
N LYS A 560 -42.58 31.26 20.04
CA LYS A 560 -41.90 32.15 21.00
C LYS A 560 -40.38 32.05 20.79
N PRO A 561 -39.71 33.10 20.27
CA PRO A 561 -38.26 33.08 20.13
C PRO A 561 -37.56 32.93 21.48
N VAL A 562 -36.53 32.07 21.53
CA VAL A 562 -35.64 31.89 22.68
C VAL A 562 -34.21 32.17 22.26
N GLN A 563 -33.40 32.73 23.15
CA GLN A 563 -31.97 32.96 22.86
C GLN A 563 -31.23 31.62 22.84
N VAL A 564 -30.34 31.44 21.88
CA VAL A 564 -29.40 30.32 21.81
C VAL A 564 -27.98 30.84 21.77
N GLU A 565 -27.12 30.19 22.54
CA GLU A 565 -25.68 30.38 22.51
C GLU A 565 -25.00 29.00 22.54
N MET A 566 -24.11 28.75 21.57
CA MET A 566 -23.23 27.59 21.57
C MET A 566 -21.78 28.07 21.57
N ASP A 567 -21.02 27.59 22.54
CA ASP A 567 -19.58 27.83 22.63
C ASP A 567 -18.82 26.57 22.23
N TYR A 568 -17.68 26.74 21.57
CA TYR A 568 -16.80 25.66 21.13
C TYR A 568 -15.33 26.05 21.24
N TYR A 569 -14.44 25.11 21.54
CA TYR A 569 -13.01 25.25 21.26
C TYR A 569 -12.41 23.97 20.69
N GLN A 570 -11.38 24.17 19.86
CA GLN A 570 -10.57 23.11 19.28
C GLN A 570 -9.15 23.14 19.85
N SER A 571 -8.68 21.99 20.32
CA SER A 571 -7.35 21.75 20.89
C SER A 571 -6.60 20.60 20.17
N GLY A 572 -7.16 20.07 19.08
CA GLY A 572 -6.51 19.15 18.14
C GLY A 572 -7.48 18.10 17.58
N GLY A 573 -7.13 17.42 16.48
CA GLY A 573 -8.04 16.45 15.85
C GLY A 573 -8.88 17.03 14.72
N ASP A 574 -10.09 16.50 14.54
CA ASP A 574 -10.90 16.69 13.33
C ASP A 574 -11.72 17.99 13.30
N ALA A 575 -11.82 18.71 14.42
CA ALA A 575 -12.57 19.95 14.58
C ALA A 575 -14.04 19.76 14.16
N VAL A 576 -14.83 19.18 15.05
CA VAL A 576 -16.25 18.88 14.91
C VAL A 576 -17.06 19.81 15.83
N ALA A 577 -18.04 20.51 15.27
CA ALA A 577 -18.98 21.33 16.03
C ALA A 577 -20.36 21.31 15.37
N GLU A 578 -21.32 20.62 15.99
CA GLU A 578 -22.67 20.44 15.49
C GLU A 578 -23.70 20.80 16.57
N LEU A 579 -24.80 21.43 16.16
CA LEU A 579 -25.96 21.75 16.97
C LEU A 579 -27.22 21.18 16.32
N GLY A 580 -27.77 20.15 16.95
CA GLY A 580 -28.98 19.48 16.52
C GLY A 580 -30.13 19.55 17.52
N TRP A 581 -31.33 19.22 17.06
CA TRP A 581 -32.46 19.00 17.97
C TRP A 581 -33.44 17.93 17.48
N THR A 582 -34.27 17.44 18.39
CA THR A 582 -35.47 16.65 18.09
C THR A 582 -36.70 17.36 18.67
N PRO A 583 -37.66 17.79 17.83
CA PRO A 583 -38.89 18.41 18.31
C PRO A 583 -39.83 17.41 19.00
N PRO A 584 -40.75 17.89 19.87
CA PRO A 584 -41.74 17.05 20.51
C PRO A 584 -42.62 16.33 19.49
N GLY A 585 -42.73 15.01 19.63
CA GLY A 585 -43.57 14.17 18.77
C GLY A 585 -42.98 13.88 17.38
N ALA A 586 -41.72 14.24 17.10
CA ALA A 586 -41.08 13.99 15.81
C ALA A 586 -40.83 12.50 15.49
N GLY A 587 -40.84 11.62 16.50
CA GLY A 587 -40.39 10.23 16.37
C GLY A 587 -38.87 10.12 16.25
N SER A 588 -38.31 8.92 16.40
CA SER A 588 -36.88 8.69 16.19
C SER A 588 -36.49 8.90 14.71
N PRO A 589 -35.21 9.13 14.37
CA PRO A 589 -34.76 9.18 12.97
C PRO A 589 -35.20 7.95 12.16
N LEU A 590 -35.20 6.78 12.80
CA LEU A 590 -35.72 5.53 12.23
C LEU A 590 -37.23 5.62 11.93
N ASP A 591 -38.05 6.11 12.87
CA ASP A 591 -39.50 6.26 12.65
C ASP A 591 -39.80 7.21 11.49
N GLN A 592 -39.02 8.28 11.37
CA GLN A 592 -39.14 9.25 10.26
C GLN A 592 -38.81 8.60 8.92
N ALA A 593 -37.72 7.84 8.84
CA ALA A 593 -37.35 7.11 7.63
C ALA A 593 -38.37 6.04 7.24
N VAL A 594 -38.88 5.27 8.20
CA VAL A 594 -39.94 4.27 7.99
C VAL A 594 -41.23 4.94 7.52
N ALA A 595 -41.64 6.06 8.14
CA ALA A 595 -42.83 6.80 7.75
C ALA A 595 -42.70 7.41 6.33
N LEU A 596 -41.50 7.87 5.96
CA LEU A 596 -41.22 8.39 4.62
C LEU A 596 -41.21 7.27 3.57
N ALA A 597 -40.60 6.12 3.89
CA ALA A 597 -40.59 4.94 3.04
C ALA A 597 -42.00 4.43 2.75
N ALA A 598 -42.86 4.35 3.77
CA ALA A 598 -44.24 3.87 3.64
C ALA A 598 -45.12 4.74 2.72
N LYS A 599 -44.77 6.02 2.57
CA LYS A 599 -45.51 6.99 1.72
C LYS A 599 -44.92 7.15 0.32
N SER A 600 -43.78 6.51 0.04
CA SER A 600 -43.05 6.65 -1.23
C SER A 600 -43.22 5.44 -2.12
N ASP A 601 -43.19 5.62 -3.45
CA ASP A 601 -43.29 4.50 -4.40
C ASP A 601 -42.07 3.57 -4.32
N VAL A 602 -40.90 4.16 -4.04
CA VAL A 602 -39.60 3.49 -3.92
C VAL A 602 -38.85 4.07 -2.72
N ALA A 603 -38.14 3.20 -2.00
CA ALA A 603 -37.18 3.60 -0.98
C ALA A 603 -35.76 3.23 -1.45
N VAL A 604 -34.84 4.18 -1.42
CA VAL A 604 -33.41 3.98 -1.69
C VAL A 604 -32.66 4.22 -0.39
N VAL A 605 -32.17 3.15 0.24
CA VAL A 605 -31.44 3.20 1.51
C VAL A 605 -29.95 3.15 1.23
N TYR A 606 -29.21 4.14 1.69
CA TYR A 606 -27.75 4.14 1.70
C TYR A 606 -27.25 3.53 3.00
N ALA A 607 -26.24 2.69 2.88
CA ALA A 607 -25.50 2.14 4.00
C ALA A 607 -24.01 2.20 3.69
N ASN A 608 -23.19 2.41 4.71
CA ASN A 608 -21.77 2.64 4.58
C ASN A 608 -21.00 2.05 5.76
N ASP A 609 -19.70 1.86 5.54
CA ASP A 609 -18.69 1.63 6.57
C ASP A 609 -17.60 2.70 6.48
N PHE A 610 -16.57 2.58 7.33
CA PHE A 610 -15.37 3.39 7.23
C PHE A 610 -14.15 2.50 7.45
N GLU A 611 -13.30 2.44 6.43
CA GLU A 611 -11.98 1.79 6.45
C GLU A 611 -10.88 2.85 6.43
N SER A 612 -9.79 2.61 7.15
CA SER A 612 -8.67 3.54 7.21
C SER A 612 -7.35 2.81 7.39
N GLU A 613 -6.31 3.36 6.77
CA GLU A 613 -4.93 3.07 7.13
C GLU A 613 -4.73 3.17 8.67
N GLY A 614 -3.93 2.25 9.21
CA GLY A 614 -3.58 2.22 10.63
C GLY A 614 -4.50 1.39 11.52
N SER A 615 -5.66 0.94 11.01
CA SER A 615 -6.58 0.08 11.79
C SER A 615 -7.37 -0.87 10.92
N ASP A 616 -7.44 -2.15 11.30
CA ASP A 616 -8.32 -3.12 10.66
C ASP A 616 -9.72 -3.13 11.27
N LEU A 617 -10.70 -3.52 10.45
CA LEU A 617 -12.07 -3.75 10.90
C LEU A 617 -12.14 -4.94 11.87
N GLN A 618 -12.95 -4.80 12.92
CA GLN A 618 -13.19 -5.88 13.88
C GLN A 618 -14.17 -6.93 13.35
N ASN A 619 -15.08 -6.52 12.45
CA ASN A 619 -16.03 -7.37 11.77
C ASN A 619 -16.34 -6.79 10.37
N ILE A 620 -17.16 -7.49 9.60
CA ILE A 620 -17.62 -7.11 8.25
C ILE A 620 -19.14 -6.92 8.21
N ASP A 621 -19.76 -6.70 9.37
CA ASP A 621 -21.17 -6.40 9.44
C ASP A 621 -21.34 -4.89 9.32
N LEU A 622 -22.34 -4.45 8.55
CA LEU A 622 -22.79 -3.07 8.68
C LEU A 622 -23.17 -2.79 10.14
N PRO A 623 -22.93 -1.56 10.65
CA PRO A 623 -23.36 -1.18 11.99
C PRO A 623 -24.82 -1.56 12.27
N ALA A 624 -25.11 -2.05 13.48
CA ALA A 624 -26.39 -2.67 13.82
C ALA A 624 -27.61 -1.77 13.50
N ASP A 625 -27.46 -0.46 13.66
CA ASP A 625 -28.52 0.50 13.36
C ASP A 625 -28.83 0.62 11.86
N GLN A 626 -27.83 0.45 10.99
CA GLN A 626 -28.04 0.44 9.54
C GLN A 626 -28.75 -0.85 9.09
N ASN A 627 -28.35 -2.01 9.63
CA ASN A 627 -29.05 -3.29 9.40
C ASN A 627 -30.53 -3.23 9.84
N LYS A 628 -30.79 -2.58 10.99
CA LYS A 628 -32.13 -2.34 11.51
C LYS A 628 -32.93 -1.38 10.62
N LEU A 629 -32.32 -0.29 10.16
CA LEU A 629 -32.93 0.67 9.24
C LEU A 629 -33.39 -0.02 7.95
N ILE A 630 -32.50 -0.79 7.31
CA ILE A 630 -32.81 -1.47 6.04
C ILE A 630 -33.98 -2.44 6.23
N SER A 631 -33.94 -3.26 7.29
CA SER A 631 -35.01 -4.23 7.57
C SER A 631 -36.35 -3.53 7.85
N ALA A 632 -36.35 -2.46 8.65
CA ALA A 632 -37.56 -1.71 8.99
C ALA A 632 -38.17 -1.00 7.76
N VAL A 633 -37.34 -0.44 6.89
CA VAL A 633 -37.77 0.18 5.63
C VAL A 633 -38.32 -0.86 4.66
N ALA A 634 -37.63 -2.00 4.48
CA ALA A 634 -38.07 -3.07 3.60
C ALA A 634 -39.42 -3.68 4.02
N ALA A 635 -39.70 -3.70 5.34
CA ALA A 635 -40.96 -4.19 5.87
C ALA A 635 -42.17 -3.30 5.50
N VAL A 636 -41.97 -1.99 5.29
CA VAL A 636 -43.05 -1.04 4.96
C VAL A 636 -43.06 -0.61 3.49
N ASN A 637 -41.95 -0.78 2.77
CA ASN A 637 -41.84 -0.51 1.35
C ASN A 637 -41.26 -1.72 0.59
N PRO A 638 -42.09 -2.47 -0.17
CA PRO A 638 -41.64 -3.66 -0.89
C PRO A 638 -40.77 -3.35 -2.12
N ASN A 639 -40.60 -2.08 -2.50
CA ASN A 639 -39.74 -1.61 -3.57
C ASN A 639 -38.47 -0.96 -3.01
N THR A 640 -37.88 -1.56 -1.97
CA THR A 640 -36.65 -1.07 -1.35
C THR A 640 -35.43 -1.47 -2.17
N VAL A 641 -34.56 -0.50 -2.44
CA VAL A 641 -33.23 -0.64 -3.07
C VAL A 641 -32.19 -0.19 -2.05
N VAL A 642 -31.10 -0.95 -1.90
CA VAL A 642 -29.97 -0.56 -1.06
C VAL A 642 -28.78 -0.17 -1.93
N VAL A 643 -28.10 0.92 -1.56
CA VAL A 643 -26.81 1.32 -2.12
C VAL A 643 -25.78 1.24 -1.01
N LEU A 644 -24.73 0.45 -1.24
CA LEU A 644 -23.62 0.26 -0.31
C LEU A 644 -22.47 1.16 -0.72
N ASN A 645 -22.04 2.04 0.18
CA ASN A 645 -20.78 2.76 0.04
C ASN A 645 -19.77 2.16 1.02
N THR A 646 -19.18 1.02 0.67
CA THR A 646 -18.31 0.23 1.57
C THR A 646 -16.92 0.00 0.97
N GLY A 647 -15.87 -0.03 1.80
CA GLY A 647 -14.50 -0.17 1.30
C GLY A 647 -14.17 -1.57 0.78
N SER A 648 -14.85 -2.57 1.32
CA SER A 648 -14.63 -4.00 1.11
C SER A 648 -15.94 -4.77 1.20
N ALA A 649 -15.86 -6.09 1.39
CA ALA A 649 -17.03 -6.94 1.49
C ALA A 649 -17.74 -6.84 2.84
N VAL A 650 -19.06 -6.62 2.80
CA VAL A 650 -19.95 -6.62 3.98
C VAL A 650 -20.99 -7.74 3.96
N THR A 651 -21.47 -8.16 5.13
CA THR A 651 -22.61 -9.08 5.25
C THR A 651 -23.94 -8.38 4.99
N MET A 652 -24.93 -9.13 4.52
CA MET A 652 -26.26 -8.59 4.17
C MET A 652 -27.40 -9.46 4.73
N PRO A 653 -27.63 -9.49 6.05
CA PRO A 653 -28.66 -10.34 6.66
C PRO A 653 -30.09 -10.01 6.19
N TRP A 654 -30.30 -8.80 5.64
CA TRP A 654 -31.55 -8.31 5.08
C TRP A 654 -31.69 -8.54 3.56
N LEU A 655 -30.73 -9.19 2.90
CA LEU A 655 -30.68 -9.30 1.44
C LEU A 655 -32.00 -9.79 0.83
N ASP A 656 -32.64 -10.79 1.42
CA ASP A 656 -33.91 -11.36 0.93
C ASP A 656 -35.13 -10.45 1.07
N GLN A 657 -35.03 -9.40 1.90
CA GLN A 657 -36.10 -8.45 2.16
C GLN A 657 -36.19 -7.34 1.11
N VAL A 658 -35.10 -7.06 0.39
CA VAL A 658 -34.99 -5.94 -0.56
C VAL A 658 -35.05 -6.40 -2.03
N LYS A 659 -35.37 -5.47 -2.94
CA LYS A 659 -35.50 -5.76 -4.37
C LYS A 659 -34.26 -5.47 -5.19
N GLY A 660 -33.47 -4.48 -4.78
CA GLY A 660 -32.23 -4.09 -5.46
C GLY A 660 -31.09 -3.87 -4.48
N VAL A 661 -29.86 -4.20 -4.90
CA VAL A 661 -28.62 -3.87 -4.18
C VAL A 661 -27.57 -3.41 -5.19
N LEU A 662 -27.02 -2.22 -4.98
CA LEU A 662 -25.85 -1.69 -5.70
C LEU A 662 -24.68 -1.61 -4.72
N GLU A 663 -23.52 -2.16 -5.09
CA GLU A 663 -22.25 -1.94 -4.42
C GLU A 663 -21.52 -0.81 -5.14
N ALA A 664 -21.47 0.36 -4.52
CA ALA A 664 -20.86 1.58 -5.07
C ALA A 664 -19.39 1.75 -4.64
N TRP A 665 -18.93 0.97 -3.66
CA TRP A 665 -17.66 1.15 -2.98
C TRP A 665 -17.55 2.54 -2.35
N TYR A 666 -16.36 3.13 -2.29
CA TYR A 666 -16.25 4.59 -2.12
C TYR A 666 -16.20 5.26 -3.51
N PRO A 667 -17.28 5.92 -3.98
CA PRO A 667 -17.43 6.34 -5.37
C PRO A 667 -16.81 7.72 -5.70
N GLY A 668 -16.07 8.33 -4.78
CA GLY A 668 -15.46 9.65 -4.96
C GLY A 668 -16.47 10.81 -5.00
N GLN A 669 -16.00 12.00 -5.39
CA GLN A 669 -16.76 13.25 -5.26
C GLN A 669 -18.03 13.34 -6.12
N GLN A 670 -18.20 12.45 -7.11
CA GLN A 670 -19.35 12.41 -8.00
C GLN A 670 -20.35 11.29 -7.66
N ALA A 671 -20.29 10.75 -6.43
CA ALA A 671 -21.16 9.72 -5.88
C ALA A 671 -22.63 9.86 -6.33
N GLY A 672 -23.27 10.99 -6.03
CA GLY A 672 -24.69 11.17 -6.30
C GLY A 672 -25.04 11.18 -7.78
N ASN A 673 -24.22 11.77 -8.63
CA ASN A 673 -24.46 11.80 -10.07
C ASN A 673 -24.28 10.40 -10.71
N ALA A 674 -23.24 9.67 -10.31
CA ALA A 674 -22.96 8.33 -10.79
C ALA A 674 -24.09 7.35 -10.39
N ILE A 675 -24.45 7.34 -9.11
CA ILE A 675 -25.49 6.42 -8.62
C ILE A 675 -26.87 6.78 -9.16
N ALA A 676 -27.21 8.07 -9.28
CA ALA A 676 -28.46 8.47 -9.93
C ALA A 676 -28.54 7.96 -11.38
N SER A 677 -27.46 8.08 -12.16
CA SER A 677 -27.41 7.63 -13.56
C SER A 677 -27.64 6.11 -13.68
N LEU A 678 -27.12 5.33 -12.72
CA LEU A 678 -27.35 3.89 -12.64
C LEU A 678 -28.78 3.57 -12.19
N LEU A 679 -29.27 4.18 -11.10
CA LEU A 679 -30.62 3.96 -10.59
C LEU A 679 -31.69 4.21 -11.65
N PHE A 680 -31.57 5.26 -12.45
CA PHE A 680 -32.51 5.59 -13.53
C PHE A 680 -32.22 4.88 -14.86
N GLY A 681 -31.10 4.15 -14.96
CA GLY A 681 -30.71 3.38 -16.14
C GLY A 681 -30.31 4.24 -17.34
N ASP A 682 -29.78 5.44 -17.10
CA ASP A 682 -29.04 6.21 -18.10
C ASP A 682 -27.73 5.49 -18.42
N VAL A 683 -27.11 4.93 -17.38
CA VAL A 683 -26.02 3.98 -17.49
C VAL A 683 -26.54 2.61 -17.10
N ASN A 684 -26.18 1.60 -17.89
CA ASN A 684 -26.45 0.21 -17.56
C ASN A 684 -25.31 -0.32 -16.66
N PRO A 685 -25.60 -0.85 -15.44
CA PRO A 685 -24.59 -1.46 -14.59
C PRO A 685 -23.77 -2.50 -15.35
N SER A 686 -22.45 -2.41 -15.21
CA SER A 686 -21.49 -3.30 -15.87
C SER A 686 -20.29 -3.67 -14.99
N GLY A 687 -20.25 -3.19 -13.74
CA GLY A 687 -19.23 -3.58 -12.77
C GLY A 687 -19.36 -5.06 -12.39
N LYS A 688 -18.24 -5.66 -11.99
CA LYS A 688 -18.10 -7.04 -11.53
C LYS A 688 -17.29 -7.03 -10.24
N LEU A 689 -17.64 -7.87 -9.27
CA LEU A 689 -16.93 -7.90 -7.98
C LEU A 689 -15.45 -8.27 -8.14
N PRO A 690 -14.50 -7.45 -7.69
CA PRO A 690 -13.08 -7.78 -7.68
C PRO A 690 -12.67 -8.57 -6.43
N VAL A 691 -13.59 -8.77 -5.48
CA VAL A 691 -13.40 -9.55 -4.25
C VAL A 691 -14.64 -10.42 -3.98
N THR A 692 -14.45 -11.55 -3.32
CA THR A 692 -15.54 -12.46 -2.96
C THR A 692 -16.24 -11.97 -1.69
N PHE A 693 -17.57 -11.85 -1.71
CA PHE A 693 -18.36 -11.45 -0.55
C PHE A 693 -18.72 -12.68 0.31
N PRO A 694 -18.22 -12.81 1.55
CA PRO A 694 -18.56 -13.91 2.44
C PRO A 694 -20.00 -13.80 2.99
N THR A 695 -20.57 -14.91 3.47
CA THR A 695 -21.78 -14.83 4.30
C THR A 695 -21.48 -14.51 5.77
N SER A 696 -20.26 -14.79 6.22
CA SER A 696 -19.75 -14.50 7.57
C SER A 696 -18.22 -14.61 7.60
N LEU A 697 -17.58 -14.09 8.66
CA LEU A 697 -16.13 -14.21 8.85
C LEU A 697 -15.62 -15.66 8.93
N ASP A 698 -16.46 -16.62 9.32
CA ASP A 698 -16.05 -18.03 9.36
C ASP A 698 -15.73 -18.61 7.97
N GLN A 699 -16.14 -17.93 6.89
CA GLN A 699 -15.89 -18.37 5.51
C GLN A 699 -14.65 -17.75 4.88
N VAL A 700 -14.04 -16.74 5.48
CA VAL A 700 -12.85 -16.08 4.91
C VAL A 700 -11.60 -16.97 5.09
N PRO A 701 -10.59 -16.86 4.23
CA PRO A 701 -9.37 -17.68 4.34
C PRO A 701 -8.63 -17.46 5.66
N ALA A 702 -8.60 -16.23 6.17
CA ALA A 702 -7.91 -15.85 7.40
C ALA A 702 -8.85 -15.79 8.62
N SER A 703 -9.67 -16.83 8.83
CA SER A 703 -10.74 -16.84 9.85
C SER A 703 -10.27 -17.10 11.29
N THR A 704 -9.02 -17.50 11.50
CA THR A 704 -8.47 -17.77 12.85
C THR A 704 -7.61 -16.64 13.39
N ALA A 705 -7.51 -16.51 14.72
CA ALA A 705 -6.64 -15.50 15.36
C ALA A 705 -5.17 -15.61 14.95
N ALA A 706 -4.67 -16.83 14.66
CA ALA A 706 -3.31 -17.03 14.18
C ALA A 706 -3.10 -16.47 12.77
N GLN A 707 -4.15 -16.44 11.94
CA GLN A 707 -4.11 -15.92 10.58
C GLN A 707 -4.42 -14.42 10.51
N PHE A 708 -5.24 -13.89 11.44
CA PHE A 708 -5.58 -12.47 11.51
C PHE A 708 -6.04 -12.08 12.93
N PRO A 709 -5.41 -11.08 13.60
CA PRO A 709 -4.23 -10.33 13.18
C PRO A 709 -2.90 -10.99 13.60
N GLY A 710 -2.93 -12.26 14.03
CA GLY A 710 -1.76 -12.99 14.52
C GLY A 710 -1.79 -13.24 16.03
N VAL A 711 -0.97 -14.19 16.47
CA VAL A 711 -0.76 -14.52 17.89
C VAL A 711 0.72 -14.61 18.20
N ASN A 712 1.13 -14.18 19.39
CA ASN A 712 2.52 -14.24 19.85
C ASN A 712 3.54 -13.58 18.89
N GLY A 713 3.12 -12.50 18.23
CA GLY A 713 3.92 -11.73 17.30
C GLY A 713 4.16 -12.40 15.95
N THR A 714 3.29 -13.33 15.53
CA THR A 714 3.34 -13.95 14.20
C THR A 714 1.96 -14.03 13.58
N VAL A 715 1.89 -13.86 12.26
CA VAL A 715 0.69 -13.98 11.43
C VAL A 715 0.88 -15.13 10.45
N GLU A 716 0.03 -16.15 10.49
CA GLU A 716 0.14 -17.32 9.63
C GLU A 716 -0.63 -17.15 8.33
N TYR A 717 0.04 -17.26 7.17
CA TYR A 717 -0.62 -17.32 5.86
C TYR A 717 -0.78 -18.78 5.44
N SER A 718 -1.45 -19.55 6.29
CA SER A 718 -1.56 -21.01 6.19
C SER A 718 -2.54 -21.49 5.12
N GLU A 719 -3.38 -20.59 4.58
CA GLU A 719 -4.22 -20.86 3.41
C GLU A 719 -3.41 -21.07 2.11
N GLY A 720 -2.16 -20.62 2.09
CA GLY A 720 -1.25 -20.72 0.94
C GLY A 720 -1.86 -20.10 -0.32
N LEU A 721 -1.86 -20.84 -1.42
CA LEU A 721 -2.41 -20.39 -2.71
C LEU A 721 -3.93 -20.15 -2.70
N ASN A 722 -4.65 -20.60 -1.66
CA ASN A 722 -6.10 -20.53 -1.59
C ASN A 722 -6.57 -19.18 -1.01
N VAL A 723 -6.29 -18.08 -1.71
CA VAL A 723 -6.77 -16.72 -1.37
C VAL A 723 -7.99 -16.35 -2.21
N GLY A 724 -8.96 -15.64 -1.62
CA GLY A 724 -10.17 -15.19 -2.31
C GLY A 724 -11.02 -16.35 -2.83
N TYR A 725 -11.58 -16.24 -4.03
CA TYR A 725 -12.43 -17.29 -4.64
C TYR A 725 -11.77 -18.68 -4.72
N ARG A 726 -10.43 -18.75 -4.73
CA ARG A 726 -9.68 -20.02 -4.69
C ARG A 726 -9.96 -20.78 -3.40
N TRP A 727 -10.04 -20.08 -2.26
CA TRP A 727 -10.45 -20.63 -0.97
C TRP A 727 -11.84 -21.27 -1.04
N TYR A 728 -12.79 -20.55 -1.63
CA TYR A 728 -14.17 -20.99 -1.74
C TYR A 728 -14.32 -22.19 -2.67
N ASP A 729 -13.55 -22.24 -3.77
CA ASP A 729 -13.53 -23.40 -4.67
C ASP A 729 -12.95 -24.64 -3.97
N THR A 730 -11.79 -24.49 -3.30
CA THR A 730 -11.11 -25.59 -2.60
C THR A 730 -11.95 -26.15 -1.45
N ASN A 731 -12.59 -25.27 -0.66
CA ASN A 731 -13.41 -25.67 0.49
C ASN A 731 -14.89 -25.90 0.15
N LYS A 732 -15.29 -25.72 -1.12
CA LYS A 732 -16.67 -25.87 -1.61
C LYS A 732 -17.67 -25.00 -0.84
N LEU A 733 -17.25 -23.79 -0.50
CA LEU A 733 -18.07 -22.80 0.18
C LEU A 733 -18.91 -22.01 -0.84
N THR A 734 -20.13 -21.66 -0.44
CA THR A 734 -21.00 -20.77 -1.23
C THR A 734 -20.87 -19.36 -0.65
N PRO A 735 -20.25 -18.42 -1.37
CA PRO A 735 -20.19 -17.02 -0.93
C PRO A 735 -21.56 -16.35 -1.06
N LEU A 736 -21.72 -15.21 -0.41
CA LEU A 736 -22.88 -14.34 -0.61
C LEU A 736 -22.94 -13.85 -2.06
N PHE A 737 -21.80 -13.36 -2.57
CA PHE A 737 -21.58 -13.09 -4.00
C PHE A 737 -20.16 -13.50 -4.40
N PRO A 738 -19.98 -14.22 -5.53
CA PRO A 738 -18.66 -14.72 -5.93
C PRO A 738 -17.84 -13.66 -6.66
N PHE A 739 -16.51 -13.83 -6.66
CA PHE A 739 -15.60 -13.05 -7.51
C PHE A 739 -16.06 -13.00 -8.97
N GLY A 740 -15.94 -11.83 -9.59
CA GLY A 740 -16.31 -11.55 -10.96
C GLY A 740 -17.82 -11.41 -11.18
N TYR A 741 -18.66 -11.45 -10.15
CA TYR A 741 -20.12 -11.35 -10.29
C TYR A 741 -20.62 -9.91 -10.42
N GLY A 742 -21.65 -9.70 -11.25
CA GLY A 742 -22.36 -8.44 -11.35
C GLY A 742 -23.45 -8.50 -12.41
N LEU A 743 -24.64 -8.00 -12.08
CA LEU A 743 -25.82 -8.01 -12.95
C LEU A 743 -25.83 -6.81 -13.91
N SER A 744 -26.71 -6.88 -14.91
CA SER A 744 -26.98 -5.83 -15.87
C SER A 744 -28.49 -5.61 -16.03
N TYR A 745 -28.91 -4.48 -16.60
CA TYR A 745 -30.29 -4.25 -17.06
C TYR A 745 -30.60 -4.91 -18.40
N THR A 746 -29.60 -5.56 -19.01
CA THR A 746 -29.78 -6.47 -20.15
C THR A 746 -29.24 -7.86 -19.79
N SER A 747 -29.33 -8.81 -20.71
CA SER A 747 -28.78 -10.16 -20.54
C SER A 747 -27.74 -10.45 -21.62
N PHE A 748 -26.78 -11.31 -21.28
CA PHE A 748 -25.73 -11.73 -22.20
C PHE A 748 -25.66 -13.25 -22.33
N GLY A 749 -25.26 -13.73 -23.50
CA GLY A 749 -25.00 -15.13 -23.80
C GLY A 749 -23.59 -15.34 -24.32
N PHE A 750 -22.97 -16.43 -23.89
CA PHE A 750 -21.63 -16.85 -24.30
C PHE A 750 -21.73 -18.09 -25.19
N SER A 751 -21.08 -18.08 -26.35
CA SER A 751 -21.08 -19.23 -27.27
C SER A 751 -19.80 -19.33 -28.10
N ASP A 752 -19.67 -20.41 -28.88
CA ASP A 752 -18.58 -20.65 -29.84
C ASP A 752 -17.18 -20.45 -29.25
N LEU A 753 -16.93 -21.04 -28.07
CA LEU A 753 -15.58 -21.12 -27.51
C LEU A 753 -14.68 -21.95 -28.42
N ARG A 754 -13.62 -21.32 -28.91
CA ARG A 754 -12.56 -21.96 -29.71
C ARG A 754 -11.25 -21.80 -28.98
N VAL A 755 -10.58 -22.91 -28.68
CA VAL A 755 -9.28 -22.92 -27.99
C VAL A 755 -8.27 -23.61 -28.91
N GLY A 756 -7.10 -22.99 -29.08
CA GLY A 756 -5.99 -23.62 -29.79
C GLY A 756 -5.57 -24.95 -29.13
N HIS A 757 -5.05 -25.90 -29.89
CA HIS A 757 -4.90 -27.27 -29.40
C HIS A 757 -3.66 -27.52 -28.53
N ALA A 758 -2.58 -26.74 -28.71
CA ALA A 758 -1.31 -27.01 -28.06
C ALA A 758 -0.55 -25.73 -27.68
N LEU A 759 -0.02 -25.72 -26.46
CA LEU A 759 0.89 -24.69 -25.98
C LEU A 759 2.32 -25.24 -25.98
N SER A 760 3.25 -24.47 -26.55
CA SER A 760 4.68 -24.76 -26.49
C SER A 760 5.37 -23.91 -25.42
N GLU A 761 6.58 -24.28 -25.00
CA GLU A 761 7.31 -23.64 -23.90
C GLU A 761 7.58 -22.14 -24.06
N LYS A 762 7.45 -21.58 -25.28
CA LYS A 762 7.60 -20.15 -25.57
C LYS A 762 6.46 -19.59 -26.43
N GLY A 763 5.37 -20.33 -26.54
CA GLY A 763 4.23 -19.96 -27.38
C GLY A 763 3.10 -19.31 -26.60
N THR A 764 2.04 -19.00 -27.34
CA THR A 764 0.71 -18.70 -26.81
C THR A 764 -0.31 -19.68 -27.38
N VAL A 765 -1.44 -19.80 -26.71
CA VAL A 765 -2.64 -20.48 -27.22
C VAL A 765 -3.76 -19.45 -27.31
N PRO A 766 -4.31 -19.18 -28.50
CA PRO A 766 -5.47 -18.32 -28.62
C PRO A 766 -6.71 -19.04 -28.07
N ALA A 767 -7.53 -18.31 -27.33
CA ALA A 767 -8.89 -18.69 -26.97
C ALA A 767 -9.85 -17.59 -27.39
N SER A 768 -10.90 -17.90 -28.16
CA SER A 768 -11.89 -16.91 -28.58
C SER A 768 -13.30 -17.34 -28.21
N VAL A 769 -14.14 -16.39 -27.82
CA VAL A 769 -15.54 -16.59 -27.43
C VAL A 769 -16.42 -15.55 -28.10
N GLU A 770 -17.65 -15.91 -28.46
CA GLU A 770 -18.66 -14.96 -28.91
C GLU A 770 -19.55 -14.53 -27.74
N VAL A 771 -19.60 -13.23 -27.47
CA VAL A 771 -20.46 -12.61 -26.47
C VAL A 771 -21.59 -11.91 -27.20
N THR A 772 -22.83 -12.21 -26.82
CA THR A 772 -24.03 -11.63 -27.43
C THR A 772 -24.88 -10.97 -26.37
N ASN A 773 -25.30 -9.72 -26.61
CA ASN A 773 -26.35 -9.10 -25.81
C ASN A 773 -27.70 -9.68 -26.23
N THR A 774 -28.29 -10.53 -25.40
CA THR A 774 -29.55 -11.22 -25.69
C THR A 774 -30.79 -10.44 -25.26
N GLY A 775 -30.61 -9.34 -24.52
CA GLY A 775 -31.70 -8.52 -24.01
C GLY A 775 -32.08 -7.36 -24.94
N SER A 776 -32.82 -6.40 -24.39
CA SER A 776 -33.43 -5.28 -25.12
C SER A 776 -32.79 -3.92 -24.86
N ARG A 777 -31.75 -3.87 -24.02
CA ARG A 777 -31.01 -2.65 -23.69
C ARG A 777 -29.56 -2.77 -24.10
N GLU A 778 -28.96 -1.67 -24.49
CA GLU A 778 -27.49 -1.59 -24.63
C GLU A 778 -26.84 -1.79 -23.27
N GLY A 779 -25.66 -2.41 -23.26
CA GLY A 779 -24.90 -2.67 -22.04
C GLY A 779 -23.53 -3.25 -22.36
N ALA A 780 -22.68 -3.30 -21.34
CA ALA A 780 -21.37 -3.91 -21.41
C ALA A 780 -21.32 -5.20 -20.60
N GLU A 781 -20.53 -6.16 -21.07
CA GLU A 781 -20.24 -7.42 -20.36
C GLU A 781 -18.74 -7.69 -20.33
N VAL A 782 -18.27 -8.38 -19.30
CA VAL A 782 -16.90 -8.79 -19.09
C VAL A 782 -16.80 -10.30 -19.32
N ALA A 783 -16.18 -10.67 -20.44
CA ALA A 783 -15.82 -12.07 -20.67
C ALA A 783 -14.59 -12.41 -19.81
N GLN A 784 -14.72 -13.36 -18.89
CA GLN A 784 -13.68 -13.79 -17.96
C GLN A 784 -13.19 -15.20 -18.34
N LEU A 785 -11.88 -15.37 -18.48
CA LEU A 785 -11.22 -16.62 -18.82
C LEU A 785 -10.47 -17.17 -17.61
N TYR A 786 -10.81 -18.40 -17.23
CA TYR A 786 -10.21 -19.12 -16.13
C TYR A 786 -9.46 -20.36 -16.62
N LEU A 787 -8.27 -20.59 -16.06
CA LEU A 787 -7.43 -21.73 -16.35
C LEU A 787 -7.43 -22.73 -15.19
N THR A 788 -7.54 -24.02 -15.49
CA THR A 788 -7.27 -25.09 -14.52
C THR A 788 -6.11 -25.93 -15.02
N ASP A 789 -5.09 -25.99 -14.19
CA ASP A 789 -3.84 -26.70 -14.43
C ASP A 789 -3.99 -28.23 -14.22
N PRO A 790 -3.04 -29.04 -14.71
CA PRO A 790 -2.94 -30.44 -14.34
C PRO A 790 -2.75 -30.59 -12.83
N SER A 791 -3.46 -31.55 -12.21
CA SER A 791 -3.41 -31.76 -10.75
C SER A 791 -2.01 -32.00 -10.16
N SER A 792 -1.03 -32.39 -10.99
CA SER A 792 0.37 -32.55 -10.58
C SER A 792 1.06 -31.25 -10.18
N THR A 793 0.53 -30.08 -10.55
CA THR A 793 1.08 -28.79 -10.14
C THR A 793 0.70 -28.44 -8.70
N GLY A 794 -0.41 -28.96 -8.18
CA GLY A 794 -0.98 -28.54 -6.90
C GLY A 794 -1.63 -27.15 -6.92
N GLU A 795 -1.84 -26.58 -8.11
CA GLU A 795 -2.53 -25.30 -8.29
C GLU A 795 -4.01 -25.36 -7.88
N PRO A 796 -4.57 -24.28 -7.29
CA PRO A 796 -6.01 -24.11 -7.18
C PRO A 796 -6.69 -24.14 -8.55
N ALA A 797 -7.90 -24.69 -8.59
CA ALA A 797 -8.69 -24.71 -9.81
C ALA A 797 -9.13 -23.29 -10.22
N ARG A 798 -9.36 -23.08 -11.52
CA ARG A 798 -9.97 -21.87 -12.10
C ARG A 798 -9.26 -20.58 -11.73
N GLN A 799 -8.02 -20.39 -12.16
CA GLN A 799 -7.31 -19.12 -11.98
C GLN A 799 -7.69 -18.15 -13.10
N LEU A 800 -8.03 -16.89 -12.77
CA LEU A 800 -8.22 -15.86 -13.77
C LEU A 800 -6.91 -15.63 -14.55
N LYS A 801 -6.97 -15.73 -15.88
CA LYS A 801 -5.82 -15.49 -16.78
C LYS A 801 -6.17 -14.62 -17.98
N GLY A 802 -7.35 -14.01 -17.96
CA GLY A 802 -7.79 -13.10 -19.01
C GLY A 802 -9.18 -12.56 -18.73
N PHE A 803 -9.39 -11.29 -19.07
CA PHE A 803 -10.71 -10.68 -19.09
C PHE A 803 -10.78 -9.63 -20.20
N GLN A 804 -11.96 -9.42 -20.76
CA GLN A 804 -12.18 -8.36 -21.73
C GLN A 804 -13.61 -7.83 -21.64
N LYS A 805 -13.75 -6.51 -21.43
CA LYS A 805 -15.02 -5.81 -21.46
C LYS A 805 -15.47 -5.52 -22.90
N VAL A 806 -16.76 -5.69 -23.19
CA VAL A 806 -17.35 -5.43 -24.50
C VAL A 806 -18.70 -4.71 -24.39
N ASP A 807 -18.80 -3.54 -25.01
CA ASP A 807 -20.08 -2.84 -25.22
C ASP A 807 -20.86 -3.45 -26.39
N LEU A 808 -22.13 -3.73 -26.15
CA LEU A 808 -23.00 -4.36 -27.13
C LEU A 808 -24.39 -3.71 -27.14
N LYS A 809 -24.82 -3.31 -28.34
CA LYS A 809 -26.22 -2.96 -28.61
C LYS A 809 -27.12 -4.20 -28.44
N PRO A 810 -28.45 -4.03 -28.26
CA PRO A 810 -29.38 -5.15 -28.22
C PRO A 810 -29.18 -6.11 -29.40
N HIS A 811 -29.09 -7.40 -29.13
CA HIS A 811 -28.91 -8.48 -30.11
C HIS A 811 -27.58 -8.45 -30.89
N GLN A 812 -26.64 -7.58 -30.52
CA GLN A 812 -25.31 -7.55 -31.12
C GLN A 812 -24.43 -8.64 -30.52
N SER A 813 -23.61 -9.27 -31.37
CA SER A 813 -22.56 -10.20 -30.98
C SER A 813 -21.18 -9.62 -31.30
N LYS A 814 -20.20 -9.87 -30.42
CA LYS A 814 -18.78 -9.56 -30.65
C LYS A 814 -17.92 -10.74 -30.23
N ARG A 815 -16.88 -11.02 -31.02
CA ARG A 815 -15.88 -12.03 -30.67
C ARG A 815 -14.79 -11.40 -29.81
N VAL A 816 -14.58 -11.96 -28.63
CA VAL A 816 -13.48 -11.68 -27.71
C VAL A 816 -12.38 -12.71 -27.93
N THR A 817 -11.11 -12.31 -27.84
CA THR A 817 -9.95 -13.20 -28.01
C THR A 817 -8.93 -12.95 -26.90
N PHE A 818 -8.46 -14.05 -26.31
CA PHE A 818 -7.43 -14.10 -25.28
C PHE A 818 -6.22 -14.84 -25.83
N GLU A 819 -5.03 -14.43 -25.40
CA GLU A 819 -3.78 -15.14 -25.68
C GLU A 819 -3.23 -15.71 -24.38
N ILE A 820 -3.34 -17.03 -24.21
CA ILE A 820 -2.83 -17.72 -23.02
C ILE A 820 -1.36 -18.03 -23.26
N SER A 821 -0.46 -17.36 -22.53
CA SER A 821 0.98 -17.55 -22.66
C SER A 821 1.50 -18.75 -21.83
N ALA A 822 2.73 -19.17 -22.11
CA ALA A 822 3.44 -20.12 -21.25
C ALA A 822 3.60 -19.62 -19.80
N GLN A 823 3.71 -18.32 -19.59
CA GLN A 823 3.82 -17.73 -18.26
C GLN A 823 2.49 -17.86 -17.48
N ASP A 824 1.35 -17.63 -18.16
CA ASP A 824 0.01 -17.75 -17.56
C ASP A 824 -0.27 -19.16 -17.03
N ALA A 825 0.27 -20.17 -17.71
CA ALA A 825 0.14 -21.59 -17.41
C ALA A 825 1.31 -22.16 -16.57
N SER A 826 2.22 -21.31 -16.09
CA SER A 826 3.35 -21.72 -15.24
C SER A 826 3.02 -21.58 -13.75
N TYR A 827 3.63 -22.44 -12.94
CA TYR A 827 3.60 -22.40 -11.48
C TYR A 827 5.02 -22.21 -10.92
N TRP A 828 5.15 -21.74 -9.68
CA TRP A 828 6.44 -21.66 -9.01
C TRP A 828 6.83 -22.99 -8.36
N SER A 829 7.93 -23.57 -8.83
CA SER A 829 8.50 -24.79 -8.26
C SER A 829 9.52 -24.44 -7.18
N THR A 830 9.18 -24.65 -5.91
CA THR A 830 10.08 -24.42 -4.77
C THR A 830 11.36 -25.26 -4.87
N ASP A 831 11.29 -26.46 -5.44
CA ASP A 831 12.47 -27.32 -5.63
C ASP A 831 13.43 -26.81 -6.69
N ALA A 832 12.90 -26.24 -7.77
CA ALA A 832 13.68 -25.68 -8.86
C ALA A 832 14.07 -24.21 -8.62
N GLN A 833 13.37 -23.53 -7.70
CA GLN A 833 13.45 -22.08 -7.50
C GLN A 833 13.25 -21.33 -8.83
N ALA A 834 12.23 -21.74 -9.59
CA ALA A 834 11.90 -21.20 -10.90
C ALA A 834 10.43 -21.46 -11.28
N TRP A 835 9.92 -20.63 -12.20
CA TRP A 835 8.64 -20.87 -12.87
C TRP A 835 8.71 -22.08 -13.81
N GLU A 836 7.75 -22.98 -13.71
CA GLU A 836 7.63 -24.19 -14.52
C GLU A 836 6.24 -24.34 -15.16
N LEU A 837 6.22 -24.64 -16.44
CA LEU A 837 5.03 -25.02 -17.22
C LEU A 837 4.79 -26.55 -17.19
N ALA A 838 3.86 -27.08 -16.41
CA ALA A 838 3.64 -28.54 -16.37
C ALA A 838 3.18 -29.12 -17.73
N THR A 839 3.61 -30.35 -18.06
CA THR A 839 3.01 -31.09 -19.18
C THR A 839 1.64 -31.62 -18.78
N GLY A 840 0.69 -31.59 -19.70
CA GLY A 840 -0.61 -32.19 -19.49
C GLY A 840 -1.73 -31.38 -20.11
N ARG A 841 -2.95 -31.77 -19.75
CA ARG A 841 -4.17 -31.13 -20.22
C ARG A 841 -4.51 -29.95 -19.30
N TYR A 842 -4.62 -28.77 -19.89
CA TYR A 842 -5.13 -27.58 -19.22
C TYR A 842 -6.58 -27.34 -19.64
N THR A 843 -7.43 -26.99 -18.70
CA THR A 843 -8.84 -26.68 -18.97
C THR A 843 -9.04 -25.18 -19.00
N VAL A 844 -9.66 -24.69 -20.07
CA VAL A 844 -10.05 -23.29 -20.24
C VAL A 844 -11.54 -23.20 -20.00
N GLN A 845 -11.98 -22.31 -19.12
CA GLN A 845 -13.37 -22.03 -18.85
C GLN A 845 -13.66 -20.54 -19.07
N VAL A 846 -14.80 -20.22 -19.67
CA VAL A 846 -15.17 -18.83 -20.00
C VAL A 846 -16.62 -18.55 -19.63
N GLY A 847 -16.86 -17.37 -19.07
CA GLY A 847 -18.18 -16.86 -18.68
C GLY A 847 -18.13 -15.43 -18.14
N ASP A 848 -19.08 -15.07 -17.28
CA ASP A 848 -19.27 -13.72 -16.73
C ASP A 848 -19.01 -13.61 -15.23
N SER A 849 -18.63 -14.69 -14.55
CA SER A 849 -18.13 -14.71 -13.17
C SER A 849 -17.42 -16.03 -12.86
N SER A 850 -16.67 -16.09 -11.74
CA SER A 850 -15.98 -17.32 -11.27
C SER A 850 -16.91 -18.51 -11.00
N ARG A 851 -18.23 -18.28 -10.90
CA ARG A 851 -19.25 -19.32 -10.66
C ARG A 851 -20.23 -19.51 -11.82
N ALA A 852 -20.15 -18.70 -12.86
CA ALA A 852 -20.98 -18.82 -14.06
C ALA A 852 -20.09 -18.94 -15.31
N LEU A 853 -19.60 -20.16 -15.53
CA LEU A 853 -18.66 -20.50 -16.61
C LEU A 853 -19.29 -21.52 -17.58
N PRO A 854 -20.22 -21.10 -18.45
CA PRO A 854 -20.99 -22.01 -19.30
C PRO A 854 -20.16 -22.71 -20.37
N LEU A 855 -18.99 -22.17 -20.73
CA LEU A 855 -18.14 -22.71 -21.78
C LEU A 855 -16.89 -23.36 -21.20
N SER A 856 -16.52 -24.51 -21.76
CA SER A 856 -15.29 -25.22 -21.42
C SER A 856 -14.60 -25.75 -22.67
N GLY A 857 -13.29 -25.57 -22.72
CA GLY A 857 -12.38 -26.09 -23.73
C GLY A 857 -11.09 -26.55 -23.07
N ALA A 858 -10.11 -26.96 -23.87
CA ALA A 858 -8.81 -27.37 -23.35
C ALA A 858 -7.73 -27.33 -24.41
N PHE A 859 -6.49 -27.19 -23.95
CA PHE A 859 -5.30 -27.38 -24.76
C PHE A 859 -4.35 -28.35 -24.07
N GLN A 860 -3.41 -28.89 -24.84
CA GLN A 860 -2.35 -29.75 -24.33
C GLN A 860 -1.04 -28.99 -24.25
N VAL A 861 -0.38 -29.05 -23.10
CA VAL A 861 1.03 -28.72 -23.01
C VAL A 861 1.81 -30.00 -23.28
N THR A 862 2.56 -29.99 -24.38
CA THR A 862 3.54 -31.04 -24.67
C THR A 862 4.93 -30.42 -24.53
N ARG A 863 5.66 -30.80 -23.49
CA ARG A 863 7.09 -30.47 -23.38
C ARG A 863 7.88 -31.53 -24.13
N ASN A 864 8.73 -31.08 -25.04
CA ASN A 864 9.88 -31.88 -25.48
C ASN A 864 11.06 -31.71 -24.51
N SER A 865 10.96 -30.77 -23.57
CA SER A 865 11.99 -30.42 -22.59
C SER A 865 11.38 -30.08 -21.23
N GLY A 866 11.18 -31.07 -20.38
CA GLY A 866 11.06 -30.82 -18.93
C GLY A 866 12.25 -30.02 -18.38
N PRO A 867 12.09 -29.45 -17.18
CA PRO A 867 12.98 -28.43 -16.67
C PRO A 867 14.37 -29.01 -16.40
N ARG A 868 15.36 -28.17 -16.59
CA ARG A 868 16.76 -28.49 -16.33
C ARG A 868 17.28 -27.41 -15.43
N PHE A 869 17.33 -27.69 -14.14
CA PHE A 869 17.75 -26.74 -13.13
C PHE A 869 18.94 -27.31 -12.38
N THR A 870 19.69 -26.43 -11.72
CA THR A 870 20.81 -26.83 -10.89
C THR A 870 20.54 -26.39 -9.46
N LYS A 871 20.07 -27.29 -8.60
CA LYS A 871 19.91 -27.00 -7.17
C LYS A 871 21.28 -26.79 -6.54
N VAL A 872 21.49 -25.68 -5.83
CA VAL A 872 22.67 -25.46 -4.99
C VAL A 872 22.28 -25.77 -3.55
N SER A 873 23.04 -26.65 -2.91
CA SER A 873 22.88 -27.00 -1.49
C SER A 873 24.20 -26.68 -0.80
N ALA A 874 24.14 -25.78 0.17
CA ALA A 874 25.28 -25.36 0.97
C ALA A 874 24.90 -25.45 2.46
N PRO A 875 25.88 -25.54 3.37
CA PRO A 875 25.63 -25.34 4.79
C PRO A 875 24.97 -23.98 5.02
N ALA A 876 24.03 -23.90 5.96
CA ALA A 876 23.33 -22.65 6.27
C ALA A 876 24.29 -21.56 6.80
N THR A 877 25.38 -21.98 7.44
CA THR A 877 26.36 -21.08 8.06
C THR A 877 27.80 -21.46 7.72
N ALA A 878 28.71 -20.49 7.81
CA ALA A 878 30.13 -20.65 7.52
C ALA A 878 31.02 -19.69 8.33
N ASP A 879 32.27 -20.09 8.53
CA ASP A 879 33.30 -19.27 9.17
C ASP A 879 34.13 -18.51 8.13
N GLY A 880 34.56 -17.28 8.44
CA GLY A 880 35.64 -16.61 7.71
C GLY A 880 36.94 -17.41 7.81
N GLY A 881 37.52 -17.83 6.68
CA GLY A 881 38.66 -18.77 6.65
C GLY A 881 38.26 -20.24 6.60
N GLY A 882 36.97 -20.56 6.75
CA GLY A 882 36.44 -21.90 6.74
C GLY A 882 36.35 -22.53 5.35
N THR A 883 36.10 -23.84 5.32
CA THR A 883 35.85 -24.59 4.08
C THR A 883 34.51 -25.30 4.13
N LEU A 884 33.71 -25.13 3.07
CA LEU A 884 32.34 -25.60 2.93
C LEU A 884 32.26 -26.71 1.89
N SER A 885 31.41 -27.69 2.16
CA SER A 885 31.00 -28.71 1.19
C SER A 885 29.70 -28.27 0.54
N VAL A 886 29.78 -27.82 -0.72
CA VAL A 886 28.63 -27.30 -1.49
C VAL A 886 28.29 -28.32 -2.56
N LYS A 887 27.02 -28.73 -2.67
CA LYS A 887 26.54 -29.64 -3.71
C LYS A 887 25.75 -28.87 -4.74
N THR A 888 26.07 -29.06 -6.01
CA THR A 888 25.25 -28.62 -7.13
C THR A 888 24.64 -29.84 -7.79
N THR A 889 23.32 -29.95 -7.77
CA THR A 889 22.59 -31.07 -8.37
C THR A 889 21.86 -30.58 -9.61
N PHE A 890 22.37 -30.97 -10.76
CA PHE A 890 21.68 -30.76 -12.03
C PHE A 890 20.62 -31.83 -12.21
N THR A 891 19.36 -31.44 -12.32
CA THR A 891 18.24 -32.36 -12.58
C THR A 891 17.79 -32.22 -14.03
N ASN A 892 17.80 -33.31 -14.78
CA ASN A 892 17.23 -33.36 -16.12
C ASN A 892 15.81 -33.92 -16.06
N ALA A 893 14.84 -33.10 -15.68
CA ALA A 893 13.43 -33.49 -15.64
C ALA A 893 12.79 -33.53 -17.04
N SER A 894 13.58 -33.45 -18.13
CA SER A 894 13.09 -33.59 -19.49
C SER A 894 12.84 -35.03 -19.93
N THR A 895 12.09 -35.20 -21.02
CA THR A 895 11.82 -36.49 -21.66
C THR A 895 12.98 -36.99 -22.53
N GLN A 896 14.05 -36.19 -22.67
CA GLN A 896 15.23 -36.52 -23.47
C GLN A 896 16.48 -36.58 -22.58
N SER A 897 17.45 -37.41 -22.96
CA SER A 897 18.76 -37.38 -22.29
C SER A 897 19.56 -36.16 -22.74
N VAL A 898 20.27 -35.51 -21.82
CA VAL A 898 21.27 -34.48 -22.17
C VAL A 898 22.67 -35.05 -22.15
N SER A 899 23.56 -34.50 -22.98
CA SER A 899 24.96 -34.93 -23.09
C SER A 899 25.91 -33.80 -22.69
N GLN A 900 27.08 -34.12 -22.15
CA GLN A 900 28.08 -33.12 -21.73
C GLN A 900 27.52 -32.09 -20.73
N ALA A 901 26.75 -32.52 -19.74
CA ALA A 901 26.26 -31.63 -18.69
C ALA A 901 27.42 -31.20 -17.79
N ALA A 902 27.87 -29.95 -17.91
CA ALA A 902 29.00 -29.37 -17.21
C ALA A 902 28.53 -28.27 -16.26
N THR A 903 28.67 -28.51 -14.96
CA THR A 903 28.28 -27.57 -13.90
C THR A 903 29.45 -26.68 -13.51
N GLN A 904 29.20 -25.38 -13.41
CA GLN A 904 30.08 -24.38 -12.83
C GLN A 904 29.42 -23.79 -11.59
N LEU A 905 30.15 -23.74 -10.48
CA LEU A 905 29.77 -22.98 -9.30
C LEU A 905 30.39 -21.59 -9.39
N THR A 906 29.68 -20.54 -9.02
CA THR A 906 30.09 -19.15 -8.85
C THR A 906 30.01 -18.82 -7.36
N VAL A 907 31.06 -18.18 -6.85
CA VAL A 907 31.24 -17.83 -5.44
C VAL A 907 31.62 -16.35 -5.36
N PRO A 908 31.42 -15.67 -4.22
CA PRO A 908 31.80 -14.27 -4.05
C PRO A 908 33.27 -13.99 -4.41
N ALA A 909 33.56 -12.72 -4.74
CA ALA A 909 34.91 -12.29 -5.05
C ALA A 909 35.88 -12.62 -3.90
N GLY A 910 37.06 -13.14 -4.24
CA GLY A 910 38.08 -13.56 -3.27
C GLY A 910 37.92 -15.00 -2.74
N TRP A 911 36.74 -15.61 -2.83
CA TRP A 911 36.54 -17.00 -2.40
C TRP A 911 37.13 -17.97 -3.42
N THR A 912 37.56 -19.15 -2.94
CA THR A 912 38.07 -20.21 -3.83
C THR A 912 37.13 -21.41 -3.85
N LYS A 913 37.14 -22.16 -4.95
CA LYS A 913 36.26 -23.32 -5.16
C LYS A 913 37.00 -24.42 -5.92
N LYS A 914 36.76 -25.67 -5.54
CA LYS A 914 37.33 -26.86 -6.19
C LYS A 914 36.28 -27.97 -6.26
N ALA A 915 36.00 -28.47 -7.46
CA ALA A 915 35.14 -29.65 -7.60
C ALA A 915 35.86 -30.89 -7.02
N VAL A 916 35.20 -31.61 -6.11
CA VAL A 916 35.71 -32.86 -5.51
C VAL A 916 35.11 -34.11 -6.14
N THR A 917 33.95 -33.97 -6.80
CA THR A 917 33.41 -35.00 -7.71
C THR A 917 33.36 -34.46 -9.14
N ALA A 918 32.99 -35.32 -10.11
CA ALA A 918 32.89 -34.92 -11.50
C ALA A 918 31.95 -33.72 -11.68
N ALA A 919 32.47 -32.64 -12.26
CA ALA A 919 31.69 -31.45 -12.63
C ALA A 919 31.14 -31.54 -14.07
N THR A 920 31.44 -32.61 -14.79
CA THR A 920 30.98 -32.83 -16.16
C THR A 920 30.53 -34.28 -16.35
N PHE A 921 29.31 -34.44 -16.85
CA PHE A 921 28.65 -35.72 -17.04
C PHE A 921 28.40 -35.95 -18.53
N ARG A 922 28.95 -37.05 -19.08
CA ARG A 922 28.81 -37.37 -20.50
C ARG A 922 27.35 -37.51 -20.93
N LYS A 923 26.50 -38.06 -20.06
CA LYS A 923 25.07 -38.23 -20.29
C LYS A 923 24.31 -38.16 -18.97
N VAL A 924 23.23 -37.39 -18.93
CA VAL A 924 22.24 -37.39 -17.84
C VAL A 924 20.90 -37.83 -18.44
N PRO A 925 20.38 -39.03 -18.10
CA PRO A 925 19.11 -39.53 -18.63
C PRO A 925 17.92 -38.62 -18.36
N ALA A 926 16.83 -38.86 -19.08
CA ALA A 926 15.53 -38.25 -18.79
C ALA A 926 15.07 -38.62 -17.37
N GLY A 927 14.60 -37.65 -16.60
CA GLY A 927 14.17 -37.80 -15.20
C GLY A 927 15.31 -38.03 -14.19
N ALA A 928 16.57 -38.00 -14.61
CA ALA A 928 17.71 -38.27 -13.72
C ALA A 928 18.40 -36.98 -13.27
N SER A 929 19.13 -37.06 -12.15
CA SER A 929 19.96 -35.98 -11.63
C SER A 929 21.44 -36.36 -11.58
N ALA A 930 22.31 -35.36 -11.68
CA ALA A 930 23.75 -35.48 -11.58
C ALA A 930 24.28 -34.45 -10.58
N THR A 931 25.04 -34.91 -9.58
CA THR A 931 25.50 -34.08 -8.47
C THR A 931 27.01 -33.88 -8.52
N THR A 932 27.43 -32.62 -8.51
CA THR A 932 28.82 -32.21 -8.26
C THR A 932 28.93 -31.74 -6.83
N THR A 933 29.90 -32.27 -6.08
CA THR A 933 30.30 -31.74 -4.78
C THR A 933 31.50 -30.83 -4.99
N TRP A 934 31.47 -29.66 -4.36
CA TRP A 934 32.48 -28.62 -4.39
C TRP A 934 33.01 -28.40 -2.98
N GLN A 935 34.30 -28.18 -2.89
CA GLN A 935 34.95 -27.63 -1.71
C GLN A 935 35.13 -26.13 -1.95
N VAL A 936 34.47 -25.30 -1.15
CA VAL A 936 34.51 -23.83 -1.25
C VAL A 936 35.23 -23.29 -0.02
N THR A 937 36.26 -22.47 -0.20
CA THR A 937 36.99 -21.87 0.92
C THR A 937 36.71 -20.38 0.99
N VAL A 938 36.21 -19.96 2.16
CA VAL A 938 35.94 -18.57 2.52
C VAL A 938 37.27 -17.92 2.92
N PRO A 939 37.62 -16.71 2.43
CA PRO A 939 38.82 -16.01 2.85
C PRO A 939 38.81 -15.73 4.36
N ALA A 940 39.99 -15.83 4.99
CA ALA A 940 40.16 -15.38 6.36
C ALA A 940 39.88 -13.87 6.46
N GLY A 941 39.18 -13.45 7.52
CA GLY A 941 38.79 -12.05 7.71
C GLY A 941 37.57 -11.58 6.88
N THR A 942 36.85 -12.49 6.23
CA THR A 942 35.53 -12.15 5.63
C THR A 942 34.58 -11.69 6.74
N GLY A 943 34.00 -10.49 6.59
CA GLY A 943 33.02 -9.96 7.54
C GLY A 943 31.74 -10.81 7.61
N GLY A 944 31.01 -10.72 8.72
CA GLY A 944 29.75 -11.44 8.89
C GLY A 944 28.65 -10.94 7.96
N GLY A 945 27.69 -11.81 7.65
CA GLY A 945 26.54 -11.50 6.78
C GLY A 945 26.27 -12.56 5.70
N ALA A 946 25.31 -12.28 4.83
CA ALA A 946 24.85 -13.23 3.82
C ALA A 946 25.77 -13.28 2.58
N ALA A 947 26.11 -14.48 2.12
CA ALA A 947 26.85 -14.71 0.88
C ALA A 947 26.05 -15.62 -0.06
N THR A 948 25.89 -15.20 -1.32
CA THR A 948 25.20 -16.01 -2.35
C THR A 948 26.17 -16.86 -3.14
N LEU A 949 25.89 -18.16 -3.25
CA LEU A 949 26.53 -19.11 -4.14
C LEU A 949 25.58 -19.42 -5.29
N ALA A 950 26.05 -19.32 -6.53
CA ALA A 950 25.24 -19.59 -7.71
C ALA A 950 25.84 -20.72 -8.54
N ALA A 951 25.04 -21.53 -9.22
CA ALA A 951 25.55 -22.54 -10.13
C ALA A 951 24.88 -22.42 -11.50
N THR A 952 25.63 -22.83 -12.53
CA THR A 952 25.16 -22.89 -13.91
C THR A 952 25.64 -24.19 -14.53
N THR A 953 24.72 -24.99 -15.06
CA THR A 953 25.03 -26.24 -15.77
C THR A 953 24.73 -26.08 -17.25
N ALA A 954 25.78 -26.02 -18.06
CA ALA A 954 25.68 -26.05 -19.51
C ALA A 954 25.60 -27.51 -20.00
N TYR A 955 24.93 -27.78 -21.11
CA TYR A 955 24.81 -29.13 -21.67
C TYR A 955 24.56 -29.07 -23.19
N SER A 956 24.78 -30.19 -23.87
CA SER A 956 24.59 -30.38 -25.31
C SER A 956 23.51 -31.42 -25.60
N GLY A 957 22.85 -31.34 -26.76
CA GLY A 957 21.87 -32.33 -27.21
C GLY A 957 20.39 -31.89 -27.20
N SER A 958 20.10 -30.63 -26.91
CA SER A 958 18.77 -30.04 -27.10
C SER A 958 18.91 -28.61 -27.61
N ARG A 959 18.50 -28.34 -28.85
CA ARG A 959 18.64 -27.01 -29.47
C ARG A 959 17.85 -25.97 -28.68
N GLY A 960 18.50 -24.87 -28.27
CA GLY A 960 17.84 -23.62 -27.87
C GLY A 960 17.36 -23.49 -26.42
N LEU A 961 17.79 -24.36 -25.50
CA LEU A 961 17.38 -24.30 -24.09
C LEU A 961 18.47 -23.69 -23.19
N PRO A 962 18.09 -22.86 -22.19
CA PRO A 962 19.02 -22.19 -21.30
C PRO A 962 19.74 -23.19 -20.38
N PRO A 963 20.98 -22.88 -19.92
CA PRO A 963 21.67 -23.71 -18.95
C PRO A 963 20.87 -23.79 -17.64
N GLY A 964 21.01 -24.89 -16.92
CA GLY A 964 20.31 -25.05 -15.65
C GLY A 964 20.98 -24.21 -14.57
N THR A 965 20.26 -23.30 -13.94
CA THR A 965 20.79 -22.42 -12.89
C THR A 965 20.23 -22.75 -11.51
N GLY A 966 20.86 -22.23 -10.47
CA GLY A 966 20.28 -22.13 -9.13
C GLY A 966 21.21 -21.39 -8.18
N LYS A 967 20.69 -21.01 -7.01
CA LYS A 967 21.39 -20.23 -6.00
C LYS A 967 21.18 -20.83 -4.61
N ALA A 968 22.09 -20.52 -3.68
CA ALA A 968 21.94 -20.77 -2.26
C ALA A 968 22.63 -19.65 -1.48
N THR A 969 22.04 -19.26 -0.34
CA THR A 969 22.62 -18.26 0.56
C THR A 969 23.26 -18.95 1.76
N VAL A 970 24.44 -18.49 2.16
CA VAL A 970 25.19 -18.95 3.32
C VAL A 970 25.43 -17.76 4.24
N GLN A 971 25.11 -17.88 5.52
CA GLN A 971 25.42 -16.85 6.52
C GLN A 971 26.86 -17.01 7.02
N ILE A 972 27.69 -15.99 6.81
CA ILE A 972 29.03 -15.91 7.37
C ILE A 972 28.91 -15.41 8.81
N ALA A 973 29.45 -16.19 9.74
CA ALA A 973 29.52 -15.77 11.13
C ALA A 973 30.59 -14.68 11.30
N TYR A 974 30.30 -13.68 12.12
CA TYR A 974 31.33 -12.80 12.66
C TYR A 974 32.34 -13.63 13.46
N ALA A 975 33.62 -13.25 13.38
CA ALA A 975 34.71 -13.98 14.02
C ALA A 975 34.55 -14.08 15.55
N ASP A 976 33.97 -13.03 16.14
CA ASP A 976 33.57 -12.91 17.53
C ASP A 976 32.58 -11.73 17.64
N LEU A 977 32.12 -11.44 18.86
CA LEU A 977 31.21 -10.33 19.11
C LEU A 977 31.88 -8.98 18.78
N ALA A 978 33.19 -8.85 18.98
CA ALA A 978 33.90 -7.59 18.72
C ALA A 978 33.88 -7.23 17.23
N ALA A 979 33.98 -8.22 16.35
CA ALA A 979 33.85 -8.04 14.91
C ALA A 979 32.42 -7.66 14.46
N ALA A 980 31.40 -7.86 15.31
CA ALA A 980 30.00 -7.56 15.02
C ALA A 980 29.55 -6.17 15.51
N ARG A 981 30.42 -5.41 16.19
CA ARG A 981 30.08 -4.11 16.76
C ARG A 981 29.72 -3.09 15.68
N ASP A 982 28.62 -2.40 15.89
CA ASP A 982 28.05 -1.45 14.95
C ASP A 982 27.52 -0.17 15.63
N THR A 983 27.58 -0.10 16.96
CA THR A 983 26.95 0.97 17.74
C THR A 983 27.88 1.53 18.80
N VAL A 984 27.88 2.86 18.93
CA VAL A 984 28.65 3.61 19.94
C VAL A 984 27.82 3.73 21.21
N GLY A 985 28.03 2.81 22.13
CA GLY A 985 27.41 2.75 23.44
C GLY A 985 28.10 3.57 24.51
N VAL A 986 29.37 3.94 24.32
CA VAL A 986 30.18 4.72 25.27
C VAL A 986 30.83 5.92 24.60
N THR A 987 30.71 7.10 25.20
CA THR A 987 31.38 8.34 24.77
C THR A 987 32.19 8.99 25.88
N ASP A 988 33.09 9.90 25.50
CA ASP A 988 33.84 10.72 26.46
C ASP A 988 32.97 11.89 26.92
N ASP A 989 33.02 12.26 28.20
CA ASP A 989 32.34 13.45 28.72
C ASP A 989 32.69 14.73 27.91
N ALA A 990 33.90 14.78 27.34
CA ALA A 990 34.39 15.89 26.51
C ALA A 990 33.89 15.84 25.05
N ASP A 991 33.47 14.69 24.54
CA ASP A 991 32.89 14.53 23.20
C ASP A 991 31.80 13.44 23.18
N GLN A 992 30.57 13.89 23.37
CA GLN A 992 29.37 13.05 23.48
C GLN A 992 28.70 12.81 22.11
N THR A 993 29.13 13.56 21.09
CA THR A 993 28.54 13.61 19.76
C THR A 993 28.40 12.24 19.08
N PRO A 994 29.38 11.32 19.22
CA PRO A 994 29.30 10.03 18.53
C PRO A 994 28.33 9.02 19.15
N GLY A 995 27.82 9.28 20.36
CA GLY A 995 26.99 8.34 21.12
C GLY A 995 25.67 8.10 20.41
N ASN A 996 25.18 6.86 20.39
CA ASN A 996 23.88 6.55 19.80
C ASN A 996 23.30 5.22 20.31
N LEU A 997 23.45 4.94 21.60
CA LEU A 997 23.04 3.68 22.19
C LEU A 997 21.52 3.45 22.08
N ASP A 998 20.70 4.50 22.15
CA ASP A 998 19.23 4.41 22.12
C ASP A 998 18.61 5.00 20.83
N GLY A 999 19.43 5.21 19.80
CA GLY A 999 19.02 5.84 18.55
C GLY A 999 18.78 7.36 18.63
N LYS A 1000 18.93 7.99 19.80
CA LYS A 1000 18.66 9.42 20.03
C LYS A 1000 19.91 10.21 20.43
N GLY A 1001 21.09 9.63 20.29
CA GLY A 1001 22.34 10.29 20.66
C GLY A 1001 22.83 10.04 22.09
N TYR A 1002 22.12 9.23 22.90
CA TYR A 1002 22.52 8.98 24.28
C TYR A 1002 23.53 7.83 24.38
N SER A 1003 24.36 7.83 25.43
CA SER A 1003 25.36 6.78 25.66
C SER A 1003 25.78 6.74 27.12
N PHE A 1004 26.47 5.67 27.52
CA PHE A 1004 27.21 5.67 28.77
C PHE A 1004 28.37 6.67 28.70
N SER A 1005 28.69 7.30 29.84
CA SER A 1005 29.91 8.08 30.01
C SER A 1005 31.08 7.16 30.34
N ALA A 1006 32.19 7.27 29.62
CA ALA A 1006 33.42 6.53 29.88
C ALA A 1006 33.95 6.83 31.30
N GLN A 1007 33.90 8.09 31.72
CA GLN A 1007 34.31 8.54 33.05
C GLN A 1007 33.37 8.00 34.14
N ALA A 1008 32.06 8.01 33.89
CA ALA A 1008 31.07 7.49 34.83
C ALA A 1008 31.22 5.97 35.01
N LEU A 1009 31.43 5.22 33.93
CA LEU A 1009 31.72 3.78 33.96
C LEU A 1009 33.02 3.48 34.71
N ALA A 1010 34.09 4.23 34.44
CA ALA A 1010 35.37 4.05 35.13
C ALA A 1010 35.24 4.30 36.65
N SER A 1011 34.41 5.28 37.07
CA SER A 1011 34.17 5.58 38.48
C SER A 1011 33.48 4.44 39.24
N VAL A 1012 32.77 3.55 38.53
CA VAL A 1012 32.11 2.35 39.08
C VAL A 1012 32.85 1.06 38.73
N GLY A 1013 34.10 1.15 38.29
CA GLY A 1013 34.99 0.00 38.09
C GLY A 1013 34.86 -0.70 36.74
N VAL A 1014 34.15 -0.11 35.77
CA VAL A 1014 34.07 -0.62 34.39
C VAL A 1014 35.04 0.18 33.51
N THR A 1015 36.15 -0.43 33.13
CA THR A 1015 37.19 0.20 32.31
C THR A 1015 37.46 -0.61 31.03
N PRO A 1016 37.93 0.03 29.93
CA PRO A 1016 38.35 -0.68 28.71
C PRO A 1016 39.26 -1.87 29.00
N GLY A 1017 38.91 -3.05 28.45
CA GLY A 1017 39.61 -4.32 28.66
C GLY A 1017 39.51 -4.92 30.08
N GLY A 1018 38.82 -4.26 30.99
CA GLY A 1018 38.61 -4.70 32.37
C GLY A 1018 37.68 -5.91 32.47
N GLN A 1019 37.79 -6.66 33.57
CA GLN A 1019 36.89 -7.78 33.86
C GLN A 1019 35.64 -7.30 34.61
N VAL A 1020 34.47 -7.70 34.14
CA VAL A 1020 33.17 -7.39 34.74
C VAL A 1020 32.51 -8.71 35.13
N THR A 1021 32.14 -8.91 36.39
CA THR A 1021 31.52 -10.18 36.85
C THR A 1021 30.10 -9.93 37.32
N ALA A 1022 29.14 -10.66 36.75
CA ALA A 1022 27.72 -10.58 37.12
C ALA A 1022 26.98 -11.86 36.71
N GLY A 1023 25.97 -12.25 37.50
CA GLY A 1023 25.12 -13.40 37.17
C GLY A 1023 25.86 -14.74 37.07
N GLY A 1024 27.03 -14.88 37.72
CA GLY A 1024 27.86 -16.08 37.65
C GLY A 1024 28.82 -16.15 36.46
N ALA A 1025 28.83 -15.14 35.59
CA ALA A 1025 29.74 -15.04 34.45
C ALA A 1025 30.75 -13.91 34.62
N THR A 1026 31.94 -14.08 34.05
CA THR A 1026 32.97 -13.03 33.97
C THR A 1026 33.15 -12.63 32.50
N PHE A 1027 32.90 -11.36 32.22
CA PHE A 1027 32.99 -10.72 30.92
C PHE A 1027 34.28 -9.89 30.83
N THR A 1028 34.81 -9.76 29.61
CA THR A 1028 35.80 -8.72 29.31
C THR A 1028 35.08 -7.54 28.68
N TRP A 1029 35.14 -6.37 29.32
CA TRP A 1029 34.57 -5.14 28.78
C TRP A 1029 35.28 -4.77 27.47
N PRO A 1030 34.57 -4.22 26.46
CA PRO A 1030 35.19 -3.76 25.22
C PRO A 1030 36.46 -2.93 25.43
N ASP A 1031 37.58 -3.38 24.86
CA ASP A 1031 38.85 -2.63 24.84
C ASP A 1031 38.92 -1.74 23.59
N VAL A 1032 38.05 -0.73 23.56
CA VAL A 1032 37.93 0.24 22.47
C VAL A 1032 37.86 1.65 23.05
N PRO A 1033 38.49 2.65 22.40
CA PRO A 1033 38.36 4.03 22.80
C PRO A 1033 36.89 4.51 22.79
N ALA A 1034 36.52 5.36 23.74
CA ALA A 1034 35.21 5.99 23.76
C ALA A 1034 34.94 6.76 22.46
N GLY A 1035 33.70 6.75 21.98
CA GLY A 1035 33.31 7.32 20.69
C GLY A 1035 33.50 6.38 19.48
N GLN A 1036 33.94 5.14 19.70
CA GLN A 1036 33.98 4.07 18.69
C GLN A 1036 32.95 2.99 18.99
N ALA A 1037 32.60 2.17 17.99
CA ALA A 1037 31.64 1.09 18.16
C ALA A 1037 32.16 0.05 19.17
N ASP A 1038 31.47 -0.06 20.29
CA ASP A 1038 31.80 -0.90 21.45
C ASP A 1038 30.68 -1.87 21.80
N ALA A 1039 29.48 -1.66 21.23
CA ALA A 1039 28.32 -2.51 21.36
C ALA A 1039 27.81 -3.03 20.00
N VAL A 1040 27.07 -4.12 20.06
CA VAL A 1040 26.27 -4.66 18.93
C VAL A 1040 24.81 -4.31 19.19
N THR A 1041 24.18 -3.57 18.28
CA THR A 1041 22.72 -3.45 18.22
C THR A 1041 22.16 -4.73 17.61
N THR A 1042 21.34 -5.47 18.35
CA THR A 1042 21.03 -6.83 17.94
C THR A 1042 20.03 -6.86 16.76
N GLY A 1043 20.48 -7.39 15.62
CA GLY A 1043 19.73 -7.50 14.36
C GLY A 1043 19.82 -8.92 13.77
N GLY A 1044 19.94 -9.94 14.63
CA GLY A 1044 20.08 -11.33 14.19
C GLY A 1044 21.49 -11.73 13.78
N GLN A 1045 22.53 -10.99 14.18
CA GLN A 1045 23.91 -11.30 13.82
C GLN A 1045 24.29 -12.71 14.28
N LEU A 1046 24.92 -13.46 13.37
CA LEU A 1046 25.51 -14.76 13.68
C LEU A 1046 26.95 -14.56 14.14
N VAL A 1047 27.25 -14.88 15.39
CA VAL A 1047 28.55 -14.67 16.01
C VAL A 1047 29.20 -16.01 16.34
N SER A 1048 30.47 -16.16 16.00
CA SER A 1048 31.25 -17.33 16.41
C SER A 1048 31.57 -17.24 17.90
N GLN A 1049 31.28 -18.32 18.63
CA GLN A 1049 31.53 -18.41 20.06
C GLN A 1049 31.93 -19.85 20.38
N SER A 1050 33.08 -20.03 21.02
CA SER A 1050 33.57 -21.35 21.43
C SER A 1050 33.54 -21.51 22.94
N GLY A 1051 33.09 -22.67 23.41
CA GLY A 1051 33.12 -23.04 24.82
C GLY A 1051 31.96 -23.97 25.20
N SER A 1052 32.04 -24.54 26.40
CA SER A 1052 30.97 -25.32 27.01
C SER A 1052 30.77 -24.85 28.44
N GLY A 1053 29.51 -24.81 28.87
CA GLY A 1053 29.13 -24.39 30.21
C GLY A 1053 27.67 -24.71 30.47
N SER A 1054 27.15 -24.13 31.54
CA SER A 1054 25.74 -24.23 31.94
C SER A 1054 24.87 -23.11 31.35
N ALA A 1055 25.47 -21.96 31.04
CA ALA A 1055 24.77 -20.83 30.46
C ALA A 1055 25.65 -19.99 29.53
N LEU A 1056 25.01 -19.32 28.57
CA LEU A 1056 25.55 -18.22 27.80
C LEU A 1056 25.00 -16.94 28.40
N SER A 1057 25.91 -16.08 28.87
CA SER A 1057 25.57 -14.79 29.46
C SER A 1057 25.96 -13.67 28.50
N LEU A 1058 25.13 -12.63 28.46
CA LEU A 1058 25.34 -11.43 27.66
C LEU A 1058 25.39 -10.24 28.62
N LEU A 1059 26.41 -9.40 28.45
CA LEU A 1059 26.52 -8.09 29.09
C LEU A 1059 25.81 -7.08 28.19
N THR A 1060 24.70 -6.53 28.65
CA THR A 1060 23.67 -5.97 27.77
C THR A 1060 22.81 -4.91 28.45
N VAL A 1061 22.09 -4.15 27.64
CA VAL A 1061 21.04 -3.22 28.06
C VAL A 1061 19.85 -3.27 27.11
N GLY A 1062 18.67 -2.99 27.64
CA GLY A 1062 17.49 -2.62 26.85
C GLY A 1062 17.34 -1.11 26.85
N THR A 1063 17.04 -0.53 25.70
CA THR A 1063 16.65 0.87 25.53
C THR A 1063 15.15 0.97 25.35
N ASN A 1064 14.58 2.14 25.67
CA ASN A 1064 13.14 2.42 25.53
C ASN A 1064 12.22 1.39 26.24
N GLY A 1065 12.61 0.91 27.42
CA GLY A 1065 11.86 -0.05 28.22
C GLY A 1065 12.57 -1.40 28.40
N THR A 1066 11.86 -2.34 29.02
CA THR A 1066 12.34 -3.73 29.18
C THR A 1066 12.20 -4.46 27.85
N GLN A 1067 13.30 -4.99 27.35
CA GLN A 1067 13.39 -5.60 26.03
C GLN A 1067 13.47 -7.12 26.10
N THR A 1068 12.93 -7.80 25.09
CA THR A 1068 13.05 -9.25 24.96
C THR A 1068 13.58 -9.65 23.59
N GLY A 1069 14.17 -10.84 23.49
CA GLY A 1069 14.77 -11.28 22.24
C GLY A 1069 15.15 -12.75 22.22
N LYS A 1070 14.97 -13.43 21.09
CA LYS A 1070 15.35 -14.85 20.94
C LYS A 1070 16.83 -14.98 20.65
N VAL A 1071 17.55 -15.73 21.47
CA VAL A 1071 18.92 -16.18 21.20
C VAL A 1071 18.87 -17.61 20.71
N THR A 1072 19.54 -17.88 19.59
CA THR A 1072 19.73 -19.25 19.10
C THR A 1072 21.19 -19.65 19.23
N VAL A 1073 21.44 -20.66 20.05
CA VAL A 1073 22.77 -21.26 20.20
C VAL A 1073 22.87 -22.45 19.28
N THR A 1074 23.88 -22.46 18.42
CA THR A 1074 24.23 -23.60 17.57
C THR A 1074 25.45 -24.29 18.14
N TYR A 1075 25.37 -25.59 18.35
CA TYR A 1075 26.45 -26.39 18.89
C TYR A 1075 27.32 -27.00 17.77
N THR A 1076 28.53 -27.43 18.13
CA THR A 1076 29.49 -28.05 17.19
C THR A 1076 28.98 -29.35 16.56
N ASP A 1077 28.02 -30.03 17.20
CA ASP A 1077 27.33 -31.22 16.67
C ASP A 1077 26.22 -30.87 15.65
N GLY A 1078 25.98 -29.58 15.39
CA GLY A 1078 24.99 -29.06 14.45
C GLY A 1078 23.59 -28.90 15.03
N THR A 1079 23.35 -29.31 16.28
CA THR A 1079 22.06 -29.06 16.95
C THR A 1079 21.94 -27.61 17.41
N THR A 1080 20.71 -27.15 17.65
CA THR A 1080 20.44 -25.81 18.14
C THR A 1080 19.58 -25.83 19.41
N SER A 1081 19.70 -24.78 20.22
CA SER A 1081 18.77 -24.47 21.30
C SER A 1081 18.41 -22.99 21.25
N THR A 1082 17.12 -22.68 21.38
CA THR A 1082 16.63 -21.31 21.38
C THR A 1082 16.07 -20.95 22.75
N SER A 1083 16.34 -19.73 23.22
CA SER A 1083 15.84 -19.21 24.49
C SER A 1083 15.55 -17.72 24.37
N THR A 1084 14.58 -17.24 25.13
CA THR A 1084 14.23 -15.81 25.17
C THR A 1084 15.05 -15.11 26.25
N LEU A 1085 15.80 -14.09 25.86
CA LEU A 1085 16.39 -13.10 26.76
C LEU A 1085 15.32 -12.11 27.21
N ASN A 1086 15.43 -11.67 28.46
CA ASN A 1086 14.69 -10.54 29.01
C ASN A 1086 15.72 -9.59 29.61
N VAL A 1087 15.77 -8.36 29.10
CA VAL A 1087 16.78 -7.36 29.43
C VAL A 1087 16.11 -6.10 29.96
N SER A 1088 16.51 -5.69 31.15
CA SER A 1088 15.94 -4.50 31.81
C SER A 1088 16.32 -3.22 31.09
N ASP A 1089 15.43 -2.24 31.20
CA ASP A 1089 15.67 -0.87 30.76
C ASP A 1089 16.90 -0.29 31.47
N TRP A 1090 17.84 0.29 30.73
CA TRP A 1090 18.97 0.98 31.33
C TRP A 1090 18.56 2.11 32.30
N TYR A 1091 17.34 2.67 32.20
CA TYR A 1091 16.81 3.63 33.19
C TYR A 1091 16.29 3.00 34.50
N SER A 1092 15.92 1.71 34.52
CA SER A 1092 15.17 1.14 35.66
C SER A 1092 16.01 1.02 36.94
N ASN A 1093 17.35 1.08 36.83
CA ASN A 1093 18.30 0.97 37.94
C ASN A 1093 18.04 -0.23 38.88
N ALA A 1094 17.32 -1.24 38.38
CA ALA A 1094 16.86 -2.41 39.09
C ALA A 1094 16.68 -3.53 38.07
N ALA A 1095 17.14 -4.74 38.42
CA ALA A 1095 17.04 -5.90 37.55
C ALA A 1095 15.62 -6.46 37.53
N GLY A 1096 15.05 -6.60 36.34
CA GLY A 1096 13.85 -7.38 36.07
C GLY A 1096 14.12 -8.89 36.07
N SER A 1097 13.06 -9.67 35.88
CA SER A 1097 13.14 -11.13 35.85
C SER A 1097 14.05 -11.62 34.72
N GLY A 1098 15.02 -12.49 35.04
CA GLY A 1098 15.98 -13.04 34.06
C GLY A 1098 17.23 -12.17 33.83
N CYS A 1099 17.32 -11.01 34.49
CA CYS A 1099 18.45 -10.10 34.44
C CYS A 1099 19.17 -9.99 35.80
N THR A 1100 20.43 -9.59 35.77
CA THR A 1100 21.22 -9.22 36.94
C THR A 1100 21.76 -7.81 36.73
N LEU A 1101 21.56 -6.92 37.71
CA LEU A 1101 22.14 -5.58 37.70
C LEU A 1101 23.65 -5.69 37.89
N VAL A 1102 24.43 -5.10 36.97
CA VAL A 1102 25.89 -5.15 36.99
C VAL A 1102 26.45 -3.94 37.71
N VAL A 1103 26.15 -2.75 37.18
CA VAL A 1103 26.53 -1.45 37.75
C VAL A 1103 25.47 -0.41 37.42
N THR A 1104 25.45 0.66 38.21
CA THR A 1104 24.69 1.89 37.94
C THR A 1104 25.68 3.04 37.89
N THR A 1105 25.72 3.78 36.79
CA THR A 1105 26.61 4.94 36.66
C THR A 1105 26.01 6.17 37.34
N PRO A 1106 26.84 7.08 37.88
CA PRO A 1106 26.36 8.31 38.52
C PRO A 1106 25.76 9.32 37.54
N HIS A 1107 26.16 9.25 36.27
CA HIS A 1107 25.66 10.05 35.16
C HIS A 1107 25.89 9.31 33.83
N TRP A 1108 25.56 9.97 32.74
CA TRP A 1108 25.51 9.45 31.37
C TRP A 1108 25.71 10.60 30.38
N ASN A 1109 25.97 10.28 29.11
CA ASN A 1109 26.19 11.26 28.06
C ASN A 1109 24.97 11.41 27.18
N ARG A 1110 24.70 12.66 26.78
CA ARG A 1110 23.45 13.08 26.12
C ARG A 1110 23.75 14.07 24.99
N PRO A 1111 22.92 14.10 23.93
CA PRO A 1111 23.10 15.07 22.86
C PRO A 1111 22.89 16.51 23.37
N ALA A 1112 23.53 17.46 22.69
CA ALA A 1112 23.37 18.88 22.98
C ALA A 1112 21.90 19.30 22.86
N GLY A 1113 21.38 20.02 23.87
CA GLY A 1113 19.97 20.45 23.91
C GLY A 1113 18.99 19.44 24.53
N SER A 1114 19.46 18.28 24.99
CA SER A 1114 18.63 17.30 25.70
C SER A 1114 17.97 17.90 26.95
N THR A 1115 16.66 17.63 27.12
CA THR A 1115 15.87 18.01 28.31
C THR A 1115 16.02 17.01 29.46
N ASN A 1116 16.58 15.83 29.21
CA ASN A 1116 16.74 14.80 30.24
C ASN A 1116 17.84 15.17 31.24
N PRO A 1117 17.70 14.85 32.55
CA PRO A 1117 18.64 15.28 33.58
C PRO A 1117 20.05 14.74 33.33
N ALA A 1118 21.06 15.60 33.48
CA ALA A 1118 22.47 15.22 33.31
C ALA A 1118 22.96 14.25 34.40
N ASP A 1119 22.31 14.25 35.56
CA ASP A 1119 22.56 13.39 36.71
C ASP A 1119 21.69 12.13 36.74
N GLN A 1120 20.92 11.87 35.66
CA GLN A 1120 20.15 10.65 35.54
C GLN A 1120 21.11 9.44 35.55
N LYS A 1121 20.77 8.47 36.38
CA LYS A 1121 21.51 7.22 36.51
C LYS A 1121 21.02 6.21 35.50
N VAL A 1122 21.96 5.51 34.89
CA VAL A 1122 21.71 4.41 33.95
C VAL A 1122 22.49 3.17 34.36
N SER A 1123 21.98 2.02 33.97
CA SER A 1123 22.44 0.73 34.46
C SER A 1123 22.83 -0.21 33.34
N LEU A 1124 23.87 -1.00 33.63
CA LEU A 1124 24.33 -2.11 32.81
C LEU A 1124 23.80 -3.42 33.42
N TYR A 1125 23.37 -4.36 32.59
CA TYR A 1125 22.84 -5.64 33.04
C TYR A 1125 23.60 -6.83 32.45
N ALA A 1126 23.44 -7.98 33.11
CA ALA A 1126 23.81 -9.28 32.57
C ALA A 1126 22.54 -10.12 32.46
N ALA A 1127 22.34 -10.79 31.33
CA ALA A 1127 21.22 -11.69 31.09
C ALA A 1127 21.77 -13.02 30.57
N SER A 1128 21.19 -14.14 31.01
CA SER A 1128 21.73 -15.47 30.71
C SER A 1128 20.68 -16.39 30.13
N VAL A 1129 21.08 -17.21 29.16
CA VAL A 1129 20.27 -18.29 28.59
C VAL A 1129 20.94 -19.64 28.86
N PRO A 1130 20.17 -20.70 29.16
CA PRO A 1130 20.73 -22.00 29.47
C PRO A 1130 21.40 -22.63 28.23
N LEU A 1131 22.50 -23.35 28.47
CA LEU A 1131 23.17 -24.18 27.47
C LEU A 1131 22.80 -25.65 27.65
N SER A 1132 22.80 -26.38 26.54
CA SER A 1132 22.61 -27.84 26.54
C SER A 1132 23.81 -28.52 27.19
N SER A 1133 23.55 -29.28 28.26
CA SER A 1133 24.58 -29.96 29.03
C SER A 1133 25.46 -30.86 28.14
N GLY A 1134 26.79 -30.76 28.32
CA GLY A 1134 27.78 -31.56 27.61
C GLY A 1134 28.06 -31.14 26.16
N LYS A 1135 27.44 -30.07 25.67
CA LYS A 1135 27.65 -29.58 24.30
C LYS A 1135 28.65 -28.42 24.24
N GLN A 1136 29.41 -28.37 23.15
CA GLN A 1136 30.28 -27.23 22.81
C GLN A 1136 29.54 -26.27 21.89
N VAL A 1137 29.42 -25.01 22.32
CA VAL A 1137 28.88 -23.92 21.51
C VAL A 1137 29.78 -23.67 20.30
N ARG A 1138 29.17 -23.38 19.16
CA ARG A 1138 29.85 -22.99 17.93
C ARG A 1138 29.43 -21.59 17.47
N TYR A 1139 28.13 -21.33 17.43
CA TYR A 1139 27.58 -20.04 17.06
C TYR A 1139 26.52 -19.56 18.04
N VAL A 1140 26.40 -18.25 18.15
CA VAL A 1140 25.29 -17.56 18.80
C VAL A 1140 24.66 -16.65 17.76
N THR A 1141 23.40 -16.90 17.43
CA THR A 1141 22.57 -15.91 16.74
C THR A 1141 22.00 -14.99 17.81
N LEU A 1142 22.42 -13.72 17.78
CA LEU A 1142 21.90 -12.69 18.66
C LEU A 1142 20.42 -12.44 18.37
N PRO A 1143 19.68 -11.81 19.29
CA PRO A 1143 18.31 -11.39 19.02
C PRO A 1143 18.22 -10.49 17.78
N SER A 1144 17.03 -10.44 17.18
CA SER A 1144 16.68 -9.40 16.21
C SER A 1144 15.80 -8.39 16.93
N ASN A 1145 16.42 -7.53 17.74
CA ASN A 1145 15.77 -6.46 18.48
C ASN A 1145 16.72 -5.24 18.52
N PRO A 1146 16.42 -4.15 17.78
CA PRO A 1146 17.30 -3.00 17.70
C PRO A 1146 17.38 -2.19 19.00
N GLU A 1147 16.50 -2.43 19.97
CA GLU A 1147 16.52 -1.81 21.30
C GLU A 1147 17.35 -2.62 22.32
N LEU A 1148 17.98 -3.71 21.88
CA LEU A 1148 18.83 -4.54 22.72
C LEU A 1148 20.28 -4.41 22.24
N HIS A 1149 21.16 -4.03 23.16
CA HIS A 1149 22.57 -3.79 22.85
C HIS A 1149 23.46 -4.72 23.67
N VAL A 1150 24.44 -5.34 23.03
CA VAL A 1150 25.34 -6.32 23.66
C VAL A 1150 26.78 -5.82 23.60
N PHE A 1151 27.40 -5.67 24.77
CA PHE A 1151 28.78 -5.21 24.91
C PHE A 1151 29.77 -6.38 24.96
N ALA A 1152 29.39 -7.48 25.61
CA ALA A 1152 30.22 -8.66 25.76
C ALA A 1152 29.38 -9.93 25.92
N THR A 1153 29.96 -11.08 25.61
CA THR A 1153 29.40 -12.41 25.88
C THR A 1153 30.37 -13.22 26.74
N ALA A 1154 29.84 -14.14 27.53
CA ALA A 1154 30.62 -15.08 28.33
C ALA A 1154 29.87 -16.41 28.45
N ILE A 1155 30.61 -17.52 28.60
CA ILE A 1155 30.04 -18.83 28.91
C ILE A 1155 30.46 -19.19 30.34
N SER A 1156 29.49 -19.55 31.18
CA SER A 1156 29.68 -19.87 32.61
C SER A 1156 29.44 -21.34 32.94
#